data_AF-A0A377J3B2-F1
#
_entry.id   AF-A0A377J3B2-F1
#
_cell.length_a   1.000
_cell.length_b   1.000
_cell.length_c   1.000
_cell.angle_alpha   90.00
_cell.angle_beta   90.00
_cell.angle_gamma   90.00
#
_symmetry.space_group_name_H-M   'P 1'
#
loop_
_entity.id
_entity.type
_entity.pdbx_description
1 polymer ?
#
loop_
_entity_poly.entity_id
_entity_poly.type
_entity_poly.pdbx_seq_one_letter_code
_entity_poly.pdbx_strand_id
1 'polypeptide(L)'
;MKKFLLWLCGILAALVLLVYIFVFSPIGNMIIKPIIQSQINKHSPLPLVLERFSLGLTGAQIVLTNGQKLIIDLHGDYNLFTLGVDFDLLVDANDISLFGELAGIELAGAFEVRAKAQGKIFDTLTINATSDIARSKSSLQASLYDLKPTQITADITALRINELLAMLGQKPYISGVLGLQADISGTQDKEPNFSGQAALAITQGGFSQELIQKDFDIAIPRTSWNANLSAIFDMDSIKHNLAFNANVGKIISSGITQLSSLLTKSTYTIDLSDISAFTPLVGTKVRGALRTNGEMIGGSSQMKISGKSDVAGSSTTYTALLESFAPKKISFDIKHLKIEQLFSMLYLPKYATGLEDASGEVWDLDKGISAQVISSLKGVIMGDVIKREFDLAMPNTPFSYKSNARLLKGVGEADFTLESTLANLALNPIAIDLSSTTIATPYTITIPSLKALKFLTGIELAGKLEADGKIKIAESIQADFHTQSLGGQLDAKLKGKELSAKLHDVDTISLLKMLQYPQIFSAKANGDLSVISGENGANGTMRLVLSNGHFTKNDFTRSLQQYTNLDITGLLFNGVGFESQIDNSTKLNAKFGAKSGDFSMQGDNILIDLERSTINAKLKTAIKQDSVDVLLQGAIGSPRVEVDFSELARKKATQAIQKELDRHIDKHKDKAIDALKGLFK
;
A
#
# COMPACT_ATOMS: atom_id res chain seq x y z
N MET A 1 65.15 -63.03 20.71
CA MET A 1 63.88 -62.31 20.45
C MET A 1 63.26 -61.68 21.72
N LYS A 2 62.99 -62.42 22.81
CA LYS A 2 62.42 -61.83 24.06
C LYS A 2 63.19 -60.64 24.66
N LYS A 3 64.53 -60.70 24.74
CA LYS A 3 65.36 -59.61 25.31
C LYS A 3 65.35 -58.32 24.46
N PHE A 4 65.29 -58.46 23.13
CA PHE A 4 65.18 -57.33 22.21
C PHE A 4 63.80 -56.67 22.28
N LEU A 5 62.72 -57.46 22.37
CA LEU A 5 61.36 -56.95 22.54
C LEU A 5 61.20 -56.20 23.87
N LEU A 6 61.79 -56.70 24.96
CA LEU A 6 61.81 -56.03 26.26
C LEU A 6 62.60 -54.71 26.25
N TRP A 7 63.73 -54.66 25.53
CA TRP A 7 64.53 -53.44 25.39
C TRP A 7 63.82 -52.42 24.49
N LEU A 8 63.16 -52.88 23.43
CA LEU A 8 62.32 -52.05 22.55
C LEU A 8 61.12 -51.50 23.32
N CYS A 9 60.40 -52.32 24.10
CA CYS A 9 59.32 -51.86 24.97
C CYS A 9 59.82 -50.92 26.07
N GLY A 10 61.01 -51.16 26.64
CA GLY A 10 61.62 -50.28 27.63
C GLY A 10 62.03 -48.93 27.06
N ILE A 11 62.60 -48.91 25.85
CA ILE A 11 62.90 -47.67 25.12
C ILE A 11 61.61 -46.95 24.76
N LEU A 12 60.60 -47.64 24.26
CA LEU A 12 59.34 -47.03 23.86
C LEU A 12 58.60 -46.46 25.08
N ALA A 13 58.61 -47.16 26.22
CA ALA A 13 58.09 -46.65 27.49
C ALA A 13 58.91 -45.45 28.01
N ALA A 14 60.24 -45.50 27.92
CA ALA A 14 61.10 -44.38 28.29
C ALA A 14 60.87 -43.16 27.39
N LEU A 15 60.65 -43.37 26.08
CA LEU A 15 60.39 -42.31 25.09
C LEU A 15 59.01 -41.69 25.31
N VAL A 16 58.00 -42.51 25.62
CA VAL A 16 56.67 -42.04 26.05
C VAL A 16 56.77 -41.24 27.35
N LEU A 17 57.55 -41.72 28.33
CA LEU A 17 57.77 -41.02 29.60
C LEU A 17 58.54 -39.71 29.41
N LEU A 18 59.48 -39.65 28.47
CA LEU A 18 60.25 -38.45 28.15
C LEU A 18 59.36 -37.41 27.45
N VAL A 19 58.53 -37.84 26.49
CA VAL A 19 57.49 -36.98 25.88
C VAL A 19 56.50 -36.49 26.93
N TYR A 20 56.07 -37.36 27.83
CA TYR A 20 55.18 -37.04 28.95
C TYR A 20 55.80 -35.96 29.86
N ILE A 21 57.02 -36.17 30.36
CA ILE A 21 57.73 -35.18 31.19
C ILE A 21 57.96 -33.88 30.43
N PHE A 22 58.30 -33.97 29.14
CA PHE A 22 58.54 -32.79 28.31
C PHE A 22 57.27 -31.94 28.19
N VAL A 23 56.13 -32.53 27.80
CA VAL A 23 54.86 -31.81 27.59
C VAL A 23 54.41 -31.05 28.85
N PHE A 24 54.58 -31.62 30.04
CA PHE A 24 54.16 -31.00 31.31
C PHE A 24 55.24 -30.10 31.96
N SER A 25 56.39 -29.90 31.31
CA SER A 25 57.49 -29.06 31.82
C SER A 25 57.38 -27.61 31.35
N PRO A 26 57.99 -26.64 32.06
CA PRO A 26 58.06 -25.24 31.60
C PRO A 26 58.68 -25.07 30.20
N ILE A 27 59.67 -25.90 29.85
CA ILE A 27 60.32 -25.89 28.54
C ILE A 27 59.36 -26.39 27.45
N GLY A 28 58.65 -27.50 27.71
CA GLY A 28 57.64 -28.01 26.80
C GLY A 28 56.51 -27.00 26.57
N ASN A 29 56.00 -26.37 27.63
CA ASN A 29 54.98 -25.33 27.53
C ASN A 29 55.43 -24.13 26.68
N MET A 30 56.70 -23.72 26.77
CA MET A 30 57.26 -22.66 25.93
C MET A 30 57.27 -23.03 24.44
N ILE A 31 57.52 -24.31 24.11
CA ILE A 31 57.52 -24.83 22.74
C ILE A 31 56.09 -25.08 22.23
N ILE A 32 55.17 -25.51 23.11
CA ILE A 32 53.78 -25.83 22.77
C ILE A 32 52.93 -24.56 22.61
N LYS A 33 53.17 -23.51 23.42
CA LYS A 33 52.42 -22.24 23.36
C LYS A 33 52.27 -21.67 21.93
N PRO A 34 53.33 -21.49 21.12
CA PRO A 34 53.18 -20.98 19.75
C PRO A 34 52.42 -21.95 18.82
N ILE A 35 52.49 -23.27 19.06
CA ILE A 35 51.70 -24.26 18.32
C ILE A 35 50.22 -24.08 18.63
N ILE A 36 49.86 -23.95 19.90
CA ILE A 36 48.48 -23.68 20.33
C ILE A 36 48.00 -22.33 19.78
N GLN A 37 48.83 -21.26 19.83
CA GLN A 37 48.50 -19.98 19.20
C GLN A 37 48.21 -20.15 17.70
N SER A 38 49.01 -20.94 16.97
CA SER A 38 48.76 -21.21 15.56
C SER A 38 47.46 -21.98 15.34
N GLN A 39 47.09 -22.91 16.22
CA GLN A 39 45.81 -23.62 16.15
C GLN A 39 44.63 -22.68 16.46
N ILE A 40 44.77 -21.81 17.45
CA ILE A 40 43.79 -20.76 17.75
C ILE A 40 43.62 -19.85 16.53
N ASN A 41 44.68 -19.33 15.93
CA ASN A 41 44.57 -18.48 14.74
C ASN A 41 43.90 -19.18 13.54
N LYS A 42 44.05 -20.50 13.45
CA LYS A 42 43.48 -21.30 12.35
C LYS A 42 41.99 -21.63 12.57
N HIS A 43 41.58 -21.84 13.81
CA HIS A 43 40.26 -22.39 14.15
C HIS A 43 39.36 -21.43 14.91
N SER A 44 39.91 -20.42 15.57
CA SER A 44 39.16 -19.39 16.25
C SER A 44 38.56 -18.44 15.22
N PRO A 45 37.25 -18.15 15.33
CA PRO A 45 36.60 -17.14 14.51
C PRO A 45 36.96 -15.71 14.96
N LEU A 46 37.65 -15.57 16.09
CA LEU A 46 38.10 -14.30 16.66
C LEU A 46 39.63 -14.22 16.70
N PRO A 47 40.22 -13.04 16.51
CA PRO A 47 41.66 -12.85 16.71
C PRO A 47 41.96 -12.87 18.22
N LEU A 48 42.34 -14.04 18.74
CA LEU A 48 42.69 -14.25 20.15
C LEU A 48 44.20 -14.40 20.30
N VAL A 49 44.74 -13.74 21.31
CA VAL A 49 46.14 -13.87 21.73
C VAL A 49 46.20 -14.76 22.97
N LEU A 50 47.02 -15.81 22.91
CA LEU A 50 47.35 -16.67 24.03
C LEU A 50 48.40 -15.99 24.90
N GLU A 51 47.96 -15.21 25.86
CA GLU A 51 48.85 -14.50 26.78
C GLU A 51 49.56 -15.46 27.73
N ARG A 52 48.82 -16.40 28.30
CA ARG A 52 49.36 -17.41 29.23
C ARG A 52 48.95 -18.81 28.82
N PHE A 53 49.93 -19.71 28.83
CA PHE A 53 49.71 -21.14 28.67
C PHE A 53 50.61 -21.87 29.66
N SER A 54 50.01 -22.67 30.53
CA SER A 54 50.69 -23.55 31.46
C SER A 54 49.92 -24.85 31.54
N LEU A 55 50.59 -25.96 31.24
CA LEU A 55 50.07 -27.31 31.41
C LEU A 55 51.07 -28.08 32.28
N GLY A 56 50.69 -28.38 33.52
CA GLY A 56 51.46 -29.21 34.46
C GLY A 56 50.78 -30.57 34.66
N LEU A 57 51.39 -31.47 35.44
CA LEU A 57 50.86 -32.83 35.65
C LEU A 57 49.50 -32.89 36.35
N THR A 58 49.18 -31.88 37.15
CA THR A 58 48.00 -31.84 38.02
C THR A 58 47.15 -30.60 37.84
N GLY A 59 47.52 -29.69 36.93
CA GLY A 59 46.81 -28.43 36.76
C GLY A 59 47.19 -27.71 35.48
N ALA A 60 46.33 -26.79 35.05
CA ALA A 60 46.51 -25.99 33.84
C ALA A 60 46.03 -24.55 34.05
N GLN A 61 46.62 -23.63 33.30
CA GLN A 61 46.14 -22.26 33.15
C GLN A 61 46.26 -21.80 31.69
N ILE A 62 45.18 -21.26 31.15
CA ILE A 62 45.09 -20.72 29.80
C ILE A 62 44.44 -19.34 29.90
N VAL A 63 45.14 -18.31 29.43
CA VAL A 63 44.60 -16.95 29.33
C VAL A 63 44.61 -16.52 27.86
N LEU A 64 43.42 -16.27 27.32
CA LEU A 64 43.19 -15.77 25.97
C LEU A 64 42.66 -14.34 26.03
N THR A 65 43.14 -13.46 25.15
CA THR A 65 42.69 -12.06 25.11
C THR A 65 42.46 -11.56 23.68
N ASN A 66 41.55 -10.61 23.51
CA ASN A 66 41.46 -9.77 22.32
C ASN A 66 41.64 -8.31 22.74
N GLY A 67 42.90 -7.89 22.92
CA GLY A 67 43.23 -6.61 23.52
C GLY A 67 42.53 -6.43 24.88
N GLN A 68 41.90 -5.28 25.08
CA GLN A 68 41.09 -5.01 26.28
C GLN A 68 39.61 -5.42 26.13
N LYS A 69 39.18 -5.88 24.95
CA LYS A 69 37.77 -6.15 24.66
C LYS A 69 37.27 -7.46 25.25
N LEU A 70 38.15 -8.45 25.37
CA LEU A 70 37.81 -9.79 25.85
C LEU A 70 38.99 -10.40 26.59
N ILE A 71 38.73 -10.95 27.77
CA ILE A 71 39.65 -11.76 28.55
C ILE A 71 38.94 -13.07 28.89
N ILE A 72 39.59 -14.19 28.59
CA ILE A 72 39.15 -15.54 28.96
C ILE A 72 40.26 -16.18 29.78
N ASP A 73 40.04 -16.40 31.07
CA ASP A 73 40.98 -17.06 31.98
C ASP A 73 40.37 -18.38 32.45
N LEU A 74 40.98 -19.49 32.04
CA LEU A 74 40.66 -20.83 32.51
C LEU A 74 41.84 -21.34 33.34
N HIS A 75 41.61 -21.65 34.62
CA HIS A 75 42.64 -22.22 35.48
C HIS A 75 42.06 -23.24 36.44
N GLY A 76 42.86 -24.23 36.81
CA GLY A 76 42.39 -25.27 37.72
C GLY A 76 43.26 -26.51 37.76
N ASP A 77 42.80 -27.45 38.57
CA ASP A 77 43.46 -28.72 38.82
C ASP A 77 42.74 -29.87 38.11
N TYR A 78 43.47 -30.92 37.80
CA TYR A 78 42.93 -32.13 37.20
C TYR A 78 43.75 -33.38 37.56
N ASN A 79 43.16 -34.55 37.31
CA ASN A 79 43.82 -35.83 37.48
C ASN A 79 43.67 -36.68 36.20
N LEU A 80 44.79 -36.99 35.54
CA LEU A 80 44.83 -37.74 34.28
C LEU A 80 44.33 -39.19 34.39
N PHE A 81 44.33 -39.77 35.59
CA PHE A 81 43.94 -41.16 35.81
C PHE A 81 42.47 -41.28 36.20
N THR A 82 41.99 -40.43 37.11
CA THR A 82 40.59 -40.44 37.53
C THR A 82 39.69 -39.60 36.62
N LEU A 83 40.28 -38.80 35.73
CA LEU A 83 39.60 -37.81 34.89
C LEU A 83 38.77 -36.80 35.72
N GLY A 84 39.23 -36.57 36.94
CA GLY A 84 38.69 -35.55 37.84
C GLY A 84 39.19 -34.17 37.45
N VAL A 85 38.32 -33.17 37.57
CA VAL A 85 38.56 -31.77 37.21
C VAL A 85 38.02 -30.83 38.29
N ASP A 86 38.73 -29.73 38.52
CA ASP A 86 38.30 -28.58 39.31
C ASP A 86 38.84 -27.32 38.62
N PHE A 87 38.05 -26.77 37.70
CA PHE A 87 38.43 -25.61 36.89
C PHE A 87 37.53 -24.42 37.13
N ASP A 88 38.13 -23.27 37.25
CA ASP A 88 37.50 -21.96 37.26
C ASP A 88 37.71 -21.29 35.88
N LEU A 89 36.65 -20.70 35.36
CA LEU A 89 36.58 -19.97 34.09
C LEU A 89 36.05 -18.56 34.36
N LEU A 90 36.81 -17.55 33.95
CA LEU A 90 36.36 -16.16 33.85
C LEU A 90 36.30 -15.77 32.38
N VAL A 91 35.16 -15.25 31.94
CA VAL A 91 35.00 -14.55 30.66
C VAL A 91 34.62 -13.12 30.99
N ASP A 92 35.52 -12.18 30.77
CA ASP A 92 35.28 -10.74 30.90
C ASP A 92 35.23 -10.13 29.49
N ALA A 93 34.02 -9.90 28.99
CA ALA A 93 33.76 -9.28 27.71
C ALA A 93 33.41 -7.80 27.91
N ASN A 94 34.41 -6.93 27.82
CA ASN A 94 34.25 -5.48 27.96
C ASN A 94 33.63 -4.81 26.71
N ASP A 95 33.71 -5.46 25.55
CA ASP A 95 33.09 -5.00 24.31
C ASP A 95 32.67 -6.19 23.45
N ILE A 96 31.38 -6.52 23.46
CA ILE A 96 30.85 -7.66 22.72
C ILE A 96 30.71 -7.40 21.21
N SER A 97 31.05 -6.20 20.71
CA SER A 97 31.02 -5.91 19.26
C SER A 97 31.93 -6.85 18.46
N LEU A 98 32.97 -7.40 19.10
CA LEU A 98 33.88 -8.37 18.50
C LEU A 98 33.16 -9.66 18.06
N PHE A 99 32.02 -9.99 18.66
CA PHE A 99 31.21 -11.15 18.29
C PHE A 99 30.20 -10.84 17.17
N GLY A 100 30.07 -9.58 16.75
CA GLY A 100 29.02 -9.14 15.84
C GLY A 100 29.09 -9.78 14.45
N GLU A 101 30.29 -9.87 13.86
CA GLU A 101 30.50 -10.56 12.59
C GLU A 101 30.10 -12.04 12.65
N LEU A 102 30.29 -12.69 13.81
CA LEU A 102 29.96 -14.10 14.01
C LEU A 102 28.47 -14.32 14.16
N ALA A 103 27.79 -13.40 14.82
CA ALA A 103 26.36 -13.43 15.02
C ALA A 103 25.58 -12.95 13.78
N GLY A 104 26.25 -12.30 12.83
CA GLY A 104 25.60 -11.65 11.69
C GLY A 104 24.74 -10.45 12.08
N ILE A 105 24.95 -9.89 13.28
CA ILE A 105 24.23 -8.75 13.84
C ILE A 105 25.20 -7.84 14.60
N GLU A 106 24.96 -6.54 14.61
CA GLU A 106 25.76 -5.61 15.41
C GLU A 106 25.47 -5.84 16.89
N LEU A 107 26.50 -6.22 17.64
CA LEU A 107 26.43 -6.43 19.09
C LEU A 107 27.11 -5.28 19.82
N ALA A 108 26.63 -4.93 21.01
CA ALA A 108 27.21 -3.86 21.83
C ALA A 108 27.05 -4.12 23.32
N GLY A 109 27.93 -3.55 24.14
CA GLY A 109 27.87 -3.68 25.60
C GLY A 109 28.91 -4.66 26.15
N ALA A 110 28.73 -5.01 27.42
CA ALA A 110 29.69 -5.78 28.19
C ALA A 110 28.99 -6.80 29.09
N PHE A 111 29.69 -7.88 29.43
CA PHE A 111 29.27 -8.82 30.45
C PHE A 111 30.48 -9.60 31.01
N GLU A 112 30.29 -10.11 32.21
CA GLU A 112 31.17 -11.07 32.85
C GLU A 112 30.42 -12.41 33.06
N VAL A 113 31.13 -13.52 32.82
CA VAL A 113 30.69 -14.86 33.21
C VAL A 113 31.79 -15.49 34.06
N ARG A 114 31.42 -15.98 35.24
CA ARG A 114 32.29 -16.80 36.08
C ARG A 114 31.71 -18.20 36.17
N ALA A 115 32.46 -19.22 35.81
CA ALA A 115 32.03 -20.60 35.92
C ALA A 115 33.05 -21.45 36.65
N LYS A 116 32.58 -22.50 37.33
CA LYS A 116 33.39 -23.50 38.00
C LYS A 116 32.90 -24.89 37.63
N ALA A 117 33.76 -25.72 37.06
CA ALA A 117 33.48 -27.11 36.70
C ALA A 117 34.22 -28.04 37.66
N GLN A 118 33.48 -28.87 38.40
CA GLN A 118 34.02 -29.77 39.42
C GLN A 118 33.41 -31.17 39.31
N GLY A 119 34.24 -32.20 39.34
CA GLY A 119 33.80 -33.60 39.29
C GLY A 119 34.61 -34.44 38.31
N LYS A 120 34.02 -35.48 37.74
CA LYS A 120 34.66 -36.38 36.78
C LYS A 120 33.98 -36.30 35.42
N ILE A 121 34.78 -36.19 34.35
CA ILE A 121 34.30 -35.93 32.98
C ILE A 121 33.27 -36.97 32.49
N PHE A 122 33.52 -38.27 32.72
CA PHE A 122 32.66 -39.38 32.27
C PHE A 122 31.87 -40.05 33.41
N ASP A 123 31.66 -39.31 34.50
CA ASP A 123 30.82 -39.70 35.63
C ASP A 123 30.06 -38.42 36.01
N THR A 124 29.98 -38.04 37.28
CA THR A 124 29.29 -36.80 37.69
C THR A 124 30.21 -35.58 37.55
N LEU A 125 29.81 -34.62 36.72
CA LEU A 125 30.45 -33.31 36.54
C LEU A 125 29.43 -32.20 36.86
N THR A 126 29.75 -31.33 37.80
CA THR A 126 28.91 -30.18 38.15
C THR A 126 29.54 -28.90 37.60
N ILE A 127 28.74 -28.07 36.96
CA ILE A 127 29.13 -26.77 36.43
C ILE A 127 28.27 -25.72 37.12
N ASN A 128 28.89 -24.81 37.87
CA ASN A 128 28.23 -23.64 38.44
C ASN A 128 28.67 -22.42 37.64
N ALA A 129 27.75 -21.56 37.24
CA ALA A 129 28.04 -20.34 36.49
C ALA A 129 27.26 -19.16 37.06
N THR A 130 27.89 -17.99 37.06
CA THR A 130 27.26 -16.71 37.40
C THR A 130 27.55 -15.69 36.31
N SER A 131 26.63 -14.75 36.08
CA SER A 131 26.83 -13.70 35.10
C SER A 131 26.06 -12.43 35.42
N ASP A 132 26.47 -11.33 34.77
CA ASP A 132 25.84 -10.01 34.85
C ASP A 132 25.26 -9.51 33.52
N ILE A 133 25.02 -10.44 32.57
CA ILE A 133 24.48 -10.15 31.24
C ILE A 133 23.23 -9.28 31.38
N ALA A 134 23.19 -8.14 30.67
CA ALA A 134 22.11 -7.15 30.75
C ALA A 134 21.75 -6.74 32.20
N ARG A 135 22.79 -6.54 33.04
CA ARG A 135 22.74 -6.14 34.46
C ARG A 135 22.02 -7.14 35.37
N SER A 136 21.85 -8.37 34.90
CA SER A 136 21.26 -9.43 35.71
C SER A 136 22.14 -9.80 36.89
N LYS A 137 21.56 -10.50 37.85
CA LYS A 137 22.29 -11.40 38.75
C LYS A 137 21.84 -12.80 38.39
N SER A 138 22.66 -13.49 37.61
CA SER A 138 22.36 -14.82 37.11
C SER A 138 23.20 -15.85 37.84
N SER A 139 22.57 -16.95 38.23
CA SER A 139 23.21 -18.17 38.73
C SER A 139 22.64 -19.36 37.98
N LEU A 140 23.49 -20.23 37.47
CA LEU A 140 23.13 -21.46 36.78
C LEU A 140 23.98 -22.60 37.34
N GLN A 141 23.35 -23.72 37.63
CA GLN A 141 24.05 -24.94 37.98
C GLN A 141 23.55 -26.08 37.09
N ALA A 142 24.48 -26.81 36.50
CA ALA A 142 24.19 -28.00 35.71
C ALA A 142 24.98 -29.19 36.28
N SER A 143 24.29 -30.29 36.54
CA SER A 143 24.91 -31.58 36.82
C SER A 143 24.83 -32.44 35.58
N LEU A 144 25.96 -33.00 35.19
CA LEU A 144 26.11 -33.87 34.04
C LEU A 144 26.52 -35.27 34.52
N TYR A 145 25.95 -36.30 33.91
CA TYR A 145 26.42 -37.68 34.01
C TYR A 145 26.79 -38.17 32.61
N ASP A 146 28.03 -38.62 32.42
CA ASP A 146 28.55 -39.00 31.09
C ASP A 146 28.31 -37.89 30.05
N LEU A 147 28.60 -36.65 30.45
CA LEU A 147 28.40 -35.42 29.67
C LEU A 147 26.94 -35.12 29.25
N LYS A 148 25.95 -35.80 29.84
CA LYS A 148 24.53 -35.53 29.63
C LYS A 148 23.90 -34.86 30.84
N PRO A 149 23.02 -33.85 30.68
CA PRO A 149 22.42 -33.15 31.80
C PRO A 149 21.45 -34.04 32.59
N THR A 150 21.70 -34.16 33.89
CA THR A 150 20.83 -34.83 34.86
C THR A 150 20.17 -33.85 35.83
N GLN A 151 20.68 -32.62 35.94
CA GLN A 151 20.01 -31.54 36.65
C GLN A 151 20.41 -30.19 36.08
N ILE A 152 19.46 -29.26 36.00
CA ILE A 152 19.67 -27.87 35.63
C ILE A 152 18.86 -27.02 36.62
N THR A 153 19.55 -26.19 37.39
CA THR A 153 18.93 -25.12 38.16
C THR A 153 19.39 -23.76 37.62
N ALA A 154 18.47 -22.81 37.57
CA ALA A 154 18.77 -21.45 37.15
C ALA A 154 17.99 -20.45 38.01
N ASP A 155 18.66 -19.39 38.45
CA ASP A 155 18.06 -18.24 39.11
C ASP A 155 18.63 -16.98 38.48
N ILE A 156 17.81 -16.30 37.70
CA ILE A 156 18.13 -15.03 37.05
C ILE A 156 17.24 -13.98 37.68
N THR A 157 17.85 -12.91 38.18
CA THR A 157 17.12 -11.76 38.72
C THR A 157 17.61 -10.47 38.08
N ALA A 158 16.71 -9.48 38.02
CA ALA A 158 17.02 -8.12 37.57
C ALA A 158 17.54 -7.98 36.13
N LEU A 159 17.33 -8.96 35.24
CA LEU A 159 17.75 -8.85 33.83
C LEU A 159 16.95 -7.76 33.12
N ARG A 160 17.63 -6.78 32.51
CA ARG A 160 16.97 -5.63 31.87
C ARG A 160 16.72 -5.89 30.39
N ILE A 161 15.45 -5.97 30.00
CA ILE A 161 15.04 -6.29 28.62
C ILE A 161 15.53 -5.24 27.61
N ASN A 162 15.44 -3.95 27.94
CA ASN A 162 15.89 -2.88 27.04
C ASN A 162 17.41 -2.91 26.81
N GLU A 163 18.18 -3.29 27.82
CA GLU A 163 19.63 -3.45 27.67
C GLU A 163 19.96 -4.71 26.87
N LEU A 164 19.28 -5.83 27.13
CA LEU A 164 19.43 -7.04 26.32
C LEU A 164 19.12 -6.79 24.84
N LEU A 165 18.05 -6.06 24.53
CA LEU A 165 17.71 -5.69 23.16
C LEU A 165 18.82 -4.83 22.53
N ALA A 166 19.30 -3.82 23.23
CA ALA A 166 20.41 -3.00 22.76
C ALA A 166 21.69 -3.81 22.54
N MET A 167 21.97 -4.79 23.41
CA MET A 167 23.12 -5.69 23.25
C MET A 167 23.02 -6.54 21.98
N LEU A 168 21.80 -6.89 21.57
CA LEU A 168 21.50 -7.66 20.36
C LEU A 168 21.31 -6.79 19.11
N GLY A 169 21.68 -5.51 19.16
CA GLY A 169 21.50 -4.56 18.06
C GLY A 169 20.04 -4.23 17.75
N GLN A 170 19.11 -4.63 18.62
CA GLN A 170 17.68 -4.39 18.46
C GLN A 170 17.30 -3.05 19.10
N LYS A 171 16.43 -2.31 18.42
CA LYS A 171 15.84 -1.10 19.01
C LYS A 171 15.00 -1.48 20.24
N PRO A 172 15.22 -0.85 21.41
CA PRO A 172 14.51 -1.20 22.64
C PRO A 172 13.11 -0.59 22.67
N TYR A 173 12.23 -1.03 21.77
CA TYR A 173 10.82 -0.63 21.74
C TYR A 173 10.06 -1.05 23.00
N ILE A 174 10.57 -2.05 23.71
CA ILE A 174 10.05 -2.49 24.99
C ILE A 174 11.12 -2.41 26.08
N SER A 175 10.66 -2.29 27.31
CA SER A 175 11.46 -2.33 28.53
C SER A 175 10.79 -3.24 29.54
N GLY A 176 11.54 -3.66 30.55
CA GLY A 176 11.05 -4.53 31.61
C GLY A 176 12.20 -5.19 32.36
N VAL A 177 11.88 -5.74 33.52
CA VAL A 177 12.80 -6.50 34.38
C VAL A 177 12.37 -7.95 34.40
N LEU A 178 13.21 -8.82 33.85
CA LEU A 178 13.01 -10.25 33.76
C LEU A 178 13.64 -10.97 34.96
N GLY A 179 12.89 -11.91 35.51
CA GLY A 179 13.37 -12.97 36.39
C GLY A 179 13.05 -14.34 35.80
N LEU A 180 13.91 -15.32 36.08
CA LEU A 180 13.75 -16.72 35.69
C LEU A 180 14.16 -17.61 36.86
N GLN A 181 13.32 -18.57 37.20
CA GLN A 181 13.66 -19.65 38.11
C GLN A 181 13.40 -20.97 37.42
N ALA A 182 14.37 -21.88 37.43
CA ALA A 182 14.22 -23.23 36.90
C ALA A 182 14.85 -24.24 37.85
N ASP A 183 14.18 -25.37 38.01
CA ASP A 183 14.70 -26.57 38.67
C ASP A 183 14.18 -27.77 37.89
N ILE A 184 15.07 -28.34 37.07
CA ILE A 184 14.76 -29.38 36.10
C ILE A 184 15.73 -30.53 36.35
N SER A 185 15.19 -31.73 36.56
CA SER A 185 15.95 -32.98 36.73
C SER A 185 15.74 -33.88 35.53
N GLY A 186 16.81 -34.50 35.02
CA GLY A 186 16.79 -35.45 33.92
C GLY A 186 17.12 -36.87 34.36
N THR A 187 16.81 -37.86 33.51
CA THR A 187 17.23 -39.25 33.74
C THR A 187 18.54 -39.57 33.00
N GLN A 188 19.22 -40.65 33.39
CA GLN A 188 20.46 -41.12 32.74
C GLN A 188 20.18 -41.92 31.44
N ASP A 189 18.95 -41.88 30.93
CA ASP A 189 18.52 -42.69 29.80
C ASP A 189 19.03 -42.14 28.46
N LYS A 190 18.80 -42.91 27.38
CA LYS A 190 19.17 -42.50 26.01
C LYS A 190 18.26 -41.40 25.45
N GLU A 191 17.04 -41.27 25.96
CA GLU A 191 16.07 -40.27 25.52
C GLU A 191 15.96 -39.13 26.54
N PRO A 192 15.76 -37.87 26.09
CA PRO A 192 15.69 -36.71 26.97
C PRO A 192 14.37 -36.71 27.76
N ASN A 193 14.40 -37.25 28.97
CA ASN A 193 13.29 -37.18 29.92
C ASN A 193 13.63 -36.19 31.02
N PHE A 194 12.76 -35.21 31.26
CA PHE A 194 12.95 -34.21 32.31
C PHE A 194 11.71 -34.06 33.18
N SER A 195 11.92 -33.84 34.47
CA SER A 195 10.90 -33.53 35.46
C SER A 195 11.27 -32.24 36.19
N GLY A 196 10.28 -31.44 36.55
CA GLY A 196 10.50 -30.21 37.31
C GLY A 196 9.73 -29.03 36.75
N GLN A 197 10.21 -27.82 37.01
CA GLN A 197 9.49 -26.60 36.64
C GLN A 197 10.43 -25.46 36.28
N ALA A 198 9.93 -24.57 35.42
CA ALA A 198 10.52 -23.28 35.14
C ALA A 198 9.45 -22.20 35.18
N ALA A 199 9.79 -21.04 35.74
CA ALA A 199 8.94 -19.87 35.84
C ALA A 199 9.74 -18.64 35.40
N LEU A 200 9.23 -17.94 34.39
CA LEU A 200 9.73 -16.65 33.93
C LEU A 200 8.70 -15.58 34.28
N ALA A 201 9.16 -14.47 34.85
CA ALA A 201 8.33 -13.31 35.16
C ALA A 201 9.00 -12.03 34.63
N ILE A 202 8.24 -11.21 33.92
CA ILE A 202 8.64 -9.87 33.51
C ILE A 202 7.78 -8.87 34.27
N THR A 203 8.44 -7.96 34.97
CA THR A 203 7.82 -6.88 35.75
C THR A 203 8.23 -5.52 35.21
N GLN A 204 7.49 -4.47 35.58
CA GLN A 204 7.76 -3.10 35.16
C GLN A 204 7.86 -2.95 33.62
N GLY A 205 7.07 -3.74 32.89
CA GLY A 205 7.07 -3.73 31.44
C GLY A 205 6.48 -2.43 30.89
N GLY A 206 7.11 -1.89 29.84
CA GLY A 206 6.65 -0.68 29.17
C GLY A 206 7.03 -0.65 27.69
N PHE A 207 6.28 0.13 26.90
CA PHE A 207 6.60 0.43 25.50
C PHE A 207 7.24 1.82 25.38
N SER A 208 8.25 1.95 24.52
CA SER A 208 8.92 3.23 24.26
C SER A 208 8.09 4.13 23.35
N GLN A 209 7.39 5.09 23.94
CA GLN A 209 6.55 6.05 23.19
C GLN A 209 7.41 6.92 22.25
N GLU A 210 8.60 7.31 22.69
CA GLU A 210 9.52 8.13 21.91
C GLU A 210 10.00 7.41 20.64
N LEU A 211 10.47 6.15 20.78
CA LEU A 211 10.94 5.38 19.63
C LEU A 211 9.80 5.06 18.66
N ILE A 212 8.63 4.69 19.17
CA ILE A 212 7.47 4.37 18.32
C ILE A 212 6.97 5.63 17.59
N GLN A 213 6.91 6.78 18.25
CA GLN A 213 6.58 8.05 17.61
C GLN A 213 7.62 8.43 16.55
N LYS A 214 8.91 8.25 16.82
CA LYS A 214 9.99 8.58 15.89
C LYS A 214 9.95 7.70 14.63
N ASP A 215 9.80 6.38 14.81
CA ASP A 215 9.95 5.43 13.71
C ASP A 215 8.65 5.20 12.93
N PHE A 216 7.48 5.41 13.56
CA PHE A 216 6.17 5.15 12.95
C PHE A 216 5.25 6.37 12.93
N ASP A 217 5.68 7.53 13.44
CA ASP A 217 4.88 8.75 13.43
C ASP A 217 3.45 8.54 13.98
N ILE A 218 3.37 7.85 15.12
CA ILE A 218 2.14 7.67 15.89
C ILE A 218 2.37 7.88 17.38
N ALA A 219 1.43 8.55 18.01
CA ALA A 219 1.36 8.62 19.46
C ALA A 219 0.63 7.37 19.96
N ILE A 220 1.26 6.63 20.86
CA ILE A 220 0.66 5.48 21.54
C ILE A 220 0.32 5.83 22.99
N PRO A 221 -0.73 5.23 23.58
CA PRO A 221 -1.01 5.39 24.99
C PRO A 221 0.15 4.86 25.83
N ARG A 222 0.27 5.36 27.07
CA ARG A 222 1.22 4.81 28.03
C ARG A 222 0.78 3.39 28.39
N THR A 223 1.49 2.40 27.84
CA THR A 223 1.15 0.98 28.03
C THR A 223 2.13 0.33 28.99
N SER A 224 1.64 -0.03 30.17
CA SER A 224 2.39 -0.79 31.18
C SER A 224 1.94 -2.23 31.18
N TRP A 225 2.87 -3.17 31.34
CA TRP A 225 2.58 -4.59 31.27
C TRP A 225 3.44 -5.44 32.20
N ASN A 226 2.97 -6.65 32.46
CA ASN A 226 3.72 -7.75 33.07
C ASN A 226 3.46 -9.03 32.28
N ALA A 227 4.37 -9.99 32.39
CA ALA A 227 4.22 -11.28 31.74
C ALA A 227 4.73 -12.40 32.64
N ASN A 228 4.01 -13.51 32.70
CA ASN A 228 4.43 -14.72 33.38
C ASN A 228 4.37 -15.90 32.41
N LEU A 229 5.40 -16.74 32.39
CA LEU A 229 5.44 -18.00 31.67
C LEU A 229 5.83 -19.10 32.66
N SER A 230 4.94 -20.06 32.88
CA SER A 230 5.23 -21.27 33.66
C SER A 230 5.34 -22.48 32.74
N ALA A 231 6.34 -23.32 32.97
CA ALA A 231 6.54 -24.60 32.32
C ALA A 231 6.71 -25.70 33.37
N ILE A 232 5.96 -26.80 33.22
CA ILE A 232 6.07 -28.00 34.07
C ILE A 232 6.53 -29.14 33.17
N PHE A 233 7.71 -29.66 33.46
CA PHE A 233 8.33 -30.78 32.77
C PHE A 233 7.84 -32.08 33.41
N ASP A 234 7.37 -32.99 32.57
CA ASP A 234 6.89 -34.32 32.92
C ASP A 234 7.34 -35.30 31.81
N MET A 235 8.55 -35.83 32.01
CA MET A 235 9.29 -36.66 31.05
C MET A 235 9.50 -35.94 29.71
N ASP A 236 8.90 -36.47 28.63
CA ASP A 236 8.94 -35.88 27.29
C ASP A 236 7.89 -34.78 27.09
N SER A 237 7.05 -34.47 28.10
CA SER A 237 5.99 -33.47 27.96
C SER A 237 6.25 -32.20 28.78
N ILE A 238 5.91 -31.05 28.22
CA ILE A 238 5.99 -29.75 28.86
C ILE A 238 4.61 -29.13 28.85
N LYS A 239 4.00 -28.98 30.03
CA LYS A 239 2.79 -28.16 30.20
C LYS A 239 3.23 -26.71 30.34
N HIS A 240 2.75 -25.83 29.48
CA HIS A 240 3.10 -24.41 29.50
C HIS A 240 1.88 -23.50 29.64
N ASN A 241 2.07 -22.37 30.31
CA ASN A 241 1.06 -21.33 30.48
C ASN A 241 1.73 -19.95 30.46
N LEU A 242 1.34 -19.12 29.49
CA LEU A 242 1.73 -17.74 29.30
C LEU A 242 0.56 -16.83 29.68
N ALA A 243 0.84 -15.83 30.51
CA ALA A 243 -0.08 -14.73 30.80
C ALA A 243 0.65 -13.39 30.71
N PHE A 244 0.33 -12.62 29.67
CA PHE A 244 0.73 -11.22 29.49
C PHE A 244 -0.45 -10.33 29.85
N ASN A 245 -0.27 -9.43 30.83
CA ASN A 245 -1.29 -8.49 31.26
C ASN A 245 -0.78 -7.07 31.06
N ALA A 246 -1.55 -6.25 30.34
CA ALA A 246 -1.31 -4.84 30.14
C ALA A 246 -2.53 -4.02 30.56
N ASN A 247 -2.35 -2.74 30.78
CA ASN A 247 -3.47 -1.81 30.96
C ASN A 247 -4.39 -1.71 29.73
N VAL A 248 -3.89 -2.11 28.55
CA VAL A 248 -4.67 -2.16 27.31
C VAL A 248 -5.35 -3.51 27.07
N GLY A 249 -5.11 -4.53 27.89
CA GLY A 249 -5.71 -5.87 27.70
C GLY A 249 -4.79 -7.02 28.10
N LYS A 250 -5.06 -8.22 27.58
CA LYS A 250 -4.32 -9.44 27.95
C LYS A 250 -4.04 -10.34 26.75
N ILE A 251 -2.95 -11.10 26.84
CA ILE A 251 -2.62 -12.20 25.94
C ILE A 251 -2.35 -13.42 26.81
N ILE A 252 -3.08 -14.50 26.58
CA ILE A 252 -2.91 -15.75 27.31
C ILE A 252 -2.70 -16.89 26.32
N SER A 253 -1.85 -17.86 26.67
CA SER A 253 -1.71 -19.10 25.92
C SER A 253 -1.39 -20.24 26.86
N SER A 254 -1.95 -21.42 26.61
CA SER A 254 -1.69 -22.60 27.42
C SER A 254 -1.74 -23.85 26.58
N GLY A 255 -0.92 -24.85 26.90
CA GLY A 255 -0.89 -26.08 26.13
C GLY A 255 0.08 -27.12 26.66
N ILE A 256 0.32 -28.11 25.81
CA ILE A 256 1.32 -29.16 26.05
C ILE A 256 2.22 -29.23 24.82
N THR A 257 3.52 -29.33 25.04
CA THR A 257 4.54 -29.54 24.01
C THR A 257 5.31 -30.81 24.29
N GLN A 258 5.51 -31.66 23.28
CA GLN A 258 6.43 -32.80 23.34
C GLN A 258 7.85 -32.31 23.09
N LEU A 259 8.79 -32.64 23.97
CA LEU A 259 10.16 -32.13 23.92
C LEU A 259 10.95 -32.73 22.76
N SER A 260 10.82 -34.03 22.54
CA SER A 260 11.54 -34.75 21.48
C SER A 260 11.14 -34.33 20.07
N SER A 261 9.84 -34.08 19.86
CA SER A 261 9.28 -33.73 18.55
C SER A 261 9.03 -32.23 18.35
N LEU A 262 9.04 -31.45 19.44
CA LEU A 262 8.58 -30.06 19.51
C LEU A 262 7.14 -29.86 19.00
N LEU A 263 6.33 -30.92 18.97
CA LEU A 263 4.93 -30.83 18.63
C LEU A 263 4.16 -30.24 19.81
N THR A 264 3.47 -29.14 19.56
CA THR A 264 2.63 -28.46 20.52
C THR A 264 1.15 -28.58 20.16
N LYS A 265 0.31 -28.64 21.19
CA LYS A 265 -1.12 -28.36 21.12
C LYS A 265 -1.43 -27.31 22.17
N SER A 266 -1.66 -26.08 21.70
CA SER A 266 -1.87 -24.92 22.55
C SER A 266 -3.13 -24.16 22.17
N THR A 267 -3.77 -23.53 23.13
CA THR A 267 -4.80 -22.51 22.91
C THR A 267 -4.20 -21.12 23.12
N TYR A 268 -4.78 -20.11 22.52
CA TYR A 268 -4.45 -18.71 22.79
C TYR A 268 -5.70 -17.83 22.83
N THR A 269 -5.58 -16.70 23.52
CA THR A 269 -6.53 -15.60 23.50
C THR A 269 -5.78 -14.29 23.59
N ILE A 270 -6.06 -13.39 22.66
CA ILE A 270 -5.62 -12.01 22.61
C ILE A 270 -6.89 -11.18 22.80
N ASP A 271 -6.92 -10.30 23.80
CA ASP A 271 -8.02 -9.37 24.05
C ASP A 271 -7.41 -8.02 24.39
N LEU A 272 -7.23 -7.19 23.37
CA LEU A 272 -6.59 -5.88 23.45
C LEU A 272 -7.59 -4.81 23.05
N SER A 273 -7.74 -3.79 23.88
CA SER A 273 -8.55 -2.60 23.61
C SER A 273 -7.86 -1.62 22.65
N ASP A 274 -6.53 -1.67 22.56
CA ASP A 274 -5.74 -0.93 21.58
C ASP A 274 -4.45 -1.69 21.24
N ILE A 275 -4.23 -1.96 19.94
CA ILE A 275 -3.03 -2.62 19.41
C ILE A 275 -1.91 -1.64 19.03
N SER A 276 -2.07 -0.34 19.24
CA SER A 276 -1.12 0.68 18.77
C SER A 276 0.30 0.51 19.28
N ALA A 277 0.47 0.03 20.52
CA ALA A 277 1.78 -0.29 21.11
C ALA A 277 2.51 -1.45 20.39
N PHE A 278 1.79 -2.29 19.64
CA PHE A 278 2.33 -3.42 18.87
C PHE A 278 2.72 -3.04 17.44
N THR A 279 2.63 -1.76 17.06
CA THR A 279 3.04 -1.26 15.74
C THR A 279 4.44 -1.72 15.30
N PRO A 280 5.48 -1.75 16.18
CA PRO A 280 6.79 -2.28 15.79
C PRO A 280 6.79 -3.75 15.35
N LEU A 281 5.85 -4.56 15.85
CA LEU A 281 5.70 -5.97 15.47
C LEU A 281 5.00 -6.12 14.12
N VAL A 282 4.03 -5.24 13.81
CA VAL A 282 3.27 -5.28 12.56
C VAL A 282 4.05 -4.62 11.41
N GLY A 283 4.91 -3.66 11.71
CA GLY A 283 5.70 -2.92 10.72
C GLY A 283 4.94 -1.79 10.02
N THR A 284 3.69 -1.53 10.40
CA THR A 284 2.88 -0.40 9.91
C THR A 284 2.00 0.16 11.02
N LYS A 285 1.59 1.43 10.87
CA LYS A 285 0.75 2.15 11.83
C LYS A 285 -0.56 1.40 12.03
N VAL A 286 -0.79 0.89 13.24
CA VAL A 286 -2.04 0.21 13.60
C VAL A 286 -2.59 0.74 14.91
N ARG A 287 -3.91 0.69 15.10
CA ARG A 287 -4.57 1.02 16.37
C ARG A 287 -5.91 0.31 16.52
N GLY A 288 -6.50 0.48 17.69
CA GLY A 288 -7.87 0.02 17.98
C GLY A 288 -7.92 -1.39 18.54
N ALA A 289 -9.12 -1.81 18.91
CA ALA A 289 -9.32 -3.08 19.58
C ALA A 289 -9.09 -4.28 18.65
N LEU A 290 -8.55 -5.35 19.21
CA LEU A 290 -8.41 -6.65 18.57
C LEU A 290 -8.66 -7.74 19.61
N ARG A 291 -9.65 -8.57 19.34
CA ARG A 291 -9.87 -9.82 20.05
C ARG A 291 -9.73 -10.98 19.10
N THR A 292 -8.92 -11.96 19.48
CA THR A 292 -8.84 -13.22 18.75
C THR A 292 -8.52 -14.36 19.69
N ASN A 293 -9.09 -15.53 19.42
CA ASN A 293 -8.82 -16.74 20.18
C ASN A 293 -8.80 -17.94 19.23
N GLY A 294 -8.03 -18.95 19.60
CA GLY A 294 -7.83 -20.09 18.74
C GLY A 294 -6.88 -21.14 19.30
N GLU A 295 -6.42 -22.01 18.41
CA GLU A 295 -5.52 -23.11 18.70
C GLU A 295 -4.30 -23.08 17.79
N MET A 296 -3.18 -23.60 18.29
CA MET A 296 -1.92 -23.81 17.59
C MET A 296 -1.56 -25.28 17.73
N ILE A 297 -1.44 -25.99 16.61
CA ILE A 297 -1.19 -27.43 16.55
C ILE A 297 -0.05 -27.70 15.58
N GLY A 298 1.01 -28.37 16.02
CA GLY A 298 2.16 -28.74 15.17
C GLY A 298 3.49 -28.36 15.81
N GLY A 299 4.58 -28.34 15.05
CA GLY A 299 5.93 -28.06 15.54
C GLY A 299 6.74 -27.23 14.54
N SER A 300 8.07 -27.30 14.65
CA SER A 300 8.98 -26.52 13.80
C SER A 300 8.81 -26.81 12.30
N SER A 301 8.58 -28.07 11.92
CA SER A 301 8.37 -28.46 10.51
C SER A 301 7.10 -27.83 9.94
N GLN A 302 5.96 -28.03 10.62
CA GLN A 302 4.67 -27.48 10.23
C GLN A 302 3.83 -27.14 11.45
N MET A 303 3.17 -25.99 11.40
CA MET A 303 2.24 -25.54 12.43
C MET A 303 0.95 -25.02 11.81
N LYS A 304 -0.18 -25.46 12.34
CA LYS A 304 -1.49 -24.93 12.01
C LYS A 304 -1.99 -24.04 13.15
N ILE A 305 -2.29 -22.80 12.83
CA ILE A 305 -2.95 -21.85 13.72
C ILE A 305 -4.37 -21.65 13.20
N SER A 306 -5.39 -21.81 14.04
CA SER A 306 -6.78 -21.62 13.64
C SER A 306 -7.52 -20.84 14.72
N GLY A 307 -8.35 -19.87 14.32
CA GLY A 307 -8.99 -19.00 15.30
C GLY A 307 -10.17 -18.21 14.77
N LYS A 308 -10.75 -17.44 15.68
CA LYS A 308 -11.80 -16.44 15.42
C LYS A 308 -11.29 -15.07 15.83
N SER A 309 -11.78 -14.01 15.18
CA SER A 309 -11.38 -12.63 15.46
C SER A 309 -12.57 -11.67 15.28
N ASP A 310 -12.54 -10.57 16.03
CA ASP A 310 -13.45 -9.42 15.88
C ASP A 310 -12.79 -8.23 15.14
N VAL A 311 -11.76 -8.48 14.33
CA VAL A 311 -11.02 -7.44 13.59
C VAL A 311 -11.97 -6.49 12.85
N ALA A 312 -11.83 -5.18 13.12
CA ALA A 312 -12.73 -4.16 12.58
C ALA A 312 -14.23 -4.48 12.79
N GLY A 313 -14.57 -5.08 13.94
CA GLY A 313 -15.93 -5.40 14.34
C GLY A 313 -16.58 -6.55 13.58
N SER A 314 -15.80 -7.32 12.82
CA SER A 314 -16.28 -8.45 12.02
C SER A 314 -16.58 -9.69 12.88
N SER A 315 -17.14 -10.71 12.23
CA SER A 315 -17.01 -12.11 12.66
C SER A 315 -16.08 -12.82 11.69
N THR A 316 -14.79 -12.88 12.02
CA THR A 316 -13.76 -13.51 11.18
C THR A 316 -13.38 -14.88 11.72
N THR A 317 -13.23 -15.85 10.82
CA THR A 317 -12.52 -17.10 11.06
C THR A 317 -11.27 -17.16 10.19
N TYR A 318 -10.20 -17.77 10.68
CA TYR A 318 -8.97 -17.90 9.93
C TYR A 318 -8.21 -19.18 10.25
N THR A 319 -7.38 -19.61 9.31
CA THR A 319 -6.39 -20.66 9.48
C THR A 319 -5.09 -20.24 8.82
N ALA A 320 -4.00 -20.20 9.57
CA ALA A 320 -2.66 -20.00 9.04
C ALA A 320 -1.87 -21.32 9.15
N LEU A 321 -1.26 -21.73 8.06
CA LEU A 321 -0.29 -22.82 8.00
C LEU A 321 1.10 -22.21 7.92
N LEU A 322 1.95 -22.56 8.87
CA LEU A 322 3.34 -22.16 8.94
C LEU A 322 4.23 -23.36 8.59
N GLU A 323 5.33 -23.10 7.91
CA GLU A 323 6.42 -24.06 7.65
C GLU A 323 7.72 -23.42 8.13
N SER A 324 8.45 -24.08 9.03
CA SER A 324 9.61 -23.45 9.70
C SER A 324 9.26 -22.10 10.35
N PHE A 325 8.08 -22.01 10.95
CA PHE A 325 7.49 -20.79 11.54
C PHE A 325 7.24 -19.62 10.57
N ALA A 326 7.49 -19.79 9.26
CA ALA A 326 7.14 -18.82 8.24
C ALA A 326 5.73 -19.08 7.67
N PRO A 327 4.91 -18.05 7.40
CA PRO A 327 3.60 -18.22 6.78
C PRO A 327 3.67 -18.85 5.39
N LYS A 328 3.00 -19.98 5.20
CA LYS A 328 2.90 -20.70 3.92
C LYS A 328 1.56 -20.49 3.24
N LYS A 329 0.48 -20.58 4.00
CA LYS A 329 -0.90 -20.43 3.52
C LYS A 329 -1.78 -19.84 4.60
N ILE A 330 -2.67 -18.92 4.24
CA ILE A 330 -3.67 -18.32 5.12
C ILE A 330 -5.02 -18.47 4.43
N SER A 331 -5.99 -19.07 5.10
CA SER A 331 -7.39 -19.12 4.68
C SER A 331 -8.22 -18.29 5.66
N PHE A 332 -9.18 -17.52 5.16
CA PHE A 332 -10.03 -16.66 5.98
C PHE A 332 -11.47 -16.61 5.46
N ASP A 333 -12.40 -16.41 6.38
CA ASP A 333 -13.79 -16.04 6.11
C ASP A 333 -14.17 -14.90 7.06
N ILE A 334 -14.53 -13.77 6.48
CA ILE A 334 -14.83 -12.51 7.14
C ILE A 334 -16.31 -12.21 6.88
N LYS A 335 -17.07 -11.99 7.94
CA LYS A 335 -18.46 -11.53 7.87
C LYS A 335 -18.62 -10.17 8.52
N HIS A 336 -19.31 -9.26 7.83
CA HIS A 336 -19.71 -7.94 8.31
C HIS A 336 -18.57 -7.09 8.88
N LEU A 337 -17.39 -7.11 8.24
CA LEU A 337 -16.29 -6.21 8.59
C LEU A 337 -16.71 -4.76 8.36
N LYS A 338 -16.50 -3.90 9.35
CA LYS A 338 -16.85 -2.48 9.26
C LYS A 338 -15.70 -1.71 8.63
N ILE A 339 -15.84 -1.29 7.38
CA ILE A 339 -14.75 -0.62 6.66
C ILE A 339 -14.33 0.70 7.32
N GLU A 340 -15.26 1.42 7.97
CA GLU A 340 -14.92 2.63 8.70
C GLU A 340 -14.08 2.37 9.96
N GLN A 341 -14.20 1.17 10.55
CA GLN A 341 -13.32 0.74 11.63
C GLN A 341 -11.98 0.31 11.08
N LEU A 342 -11.93 -0.42 9.96
CA LEU A 342 -10.68 -0.80 9.30
C LEU A 342 -9.85 0.44 8.89
N PHE A 343 -10.47 1.45 8.26
CA PHE A 343 -9.82 2.73 7.98
C PHE A 343 -9.26 3.35 9.27
N SER A 344 -10.05 3.37 10.34
CA SER A 344 -9.58 3.88 11.62
C SER A 344 -8.39 3.08 12.14
N MET A 345 -8.43 1.75 12.11
CA MET A 345 -7.32 0.89 12.58
C MET A 345 -6.03 1.17 11.82
N LEU A 346 -6.11 1.55 10.54
CA LEU A 346 -4.96 1.86 9.67
C LEU A 346 -4.62 3.35 9.60
N TYR A 347 -5.17 4.20 10.48
CA TYR A 347 -4.98 5.66 10.47
C TYR A 347 -5.39 6.35 9.15
N LEU A 348 -6.31 5.76 8.40
CA LEU A 348 -6.85 6.34 7.17
C LEU A 348 -8.13 7.17 7.45
N PRO A 349 -8.39 8.23 6.65
CA PRO A 349 -9.70 8.89 6.63
C PRO A 349 -10.82 7.89 6.32
N LYS A 350 -11.99 8.10 6.94
CA LYS A 350 -13.17 7.24 6.73
C LYS A 350 -13.85 7.59 5.41
N TYR A 351 -13.26 7.18 4.29
CA TYR A 351 -13.78 7.48 2.95
C TYR A 351 -15.18 6.90 2.70
N ALA A 352 -15.50 5.80 3.36
CA ALA A 352 -16.81 5.16 3.29
C ALA A 352 -17.14 4.46 4.62
N THR A 353 -18.43 4.21 4.82
CA THR A 353 -18.96 3.35 5.87
C THR A 353 -19.67 2.16 5.22
N GLY A 354 -19.64 1.00 5.85
CA GLY A 354 -20.26 -0.18 5.24
C GLY A 354 -19.82 -1.50 5.84
N LEU A 355 -20.47 -2.56 5.38
CA LEU A 355 -20.19 -3.93 5.79
C LEU A 355 -19.59 -4.71 4.63
N GLU A 356 -18.42 -5.28 4.86
CA GLU A 356 -17.70 -6.13 3.93
C GLU A 356 -17.76 -7.60 4.37
N ASP A 357 -18.12 -8.46 3.42
CA ASP A 357 -17.94 -9.90 3.51
C ASP A 357 -16.83 -10.31 2.55
N ALA A 358 -15.88 -11.10 3.03
CA ALA A 358 -14.78 -11.60 2.20
C ALA A 358 -14.39 -13.01 2.61
N SER A 359 -14.08 -13.86 1.65
CA SER A 359 -13.56 -15.21 1.90
C SER A 359 -12.49 -15.53 0.89
N GLY A 360 -11.43 -16.19 1.34
CA GLY A 360 -10.35 -16.52 0.42
C GLY A 360 -9.19 -17.25 1.06
N GLU A 361 -8.21 -17.51 0.22
CA GLU A 361 -6.94 -18.11 0.59
C GLU A 361 -5.79 -17.34 -0.05
N VAL A 362 -4.69 -17.21 0.68
CA VAL A 362 -3.44 -16.62 0.22
C VAL A 362 -2.31 -17.60 0.50
N TRP A 363 -1.44 -17.85 -0.45
CA TRP A 363 -0.30 -18.76 -0.33
C TRP A 363 0.90 -18.25 -1.14
N ASP A 364 2.03 -18.94 -1.07
CA ASP A 364 3.29 -18.54 -1.73
C ASP A 364 3.75 -17.12 -1.31
N LEU A 365 3.56 -16.76 -0.04
CA LEU A 365 3.85 -15.43 0.51
C LEU A 365 5.32 -14.99 0.32
N ASP A 366 6.23 -15.93 0.11
CA ASP A 366 7.67 -15.74 -0.14
C ASP A 366 8.08 -15.91 -1.62
N LYS A 367 7.18 -16.38 -2.50
CA LYS A 367 7.49 -16.86 -3.87
C LYS A 367 6.66 -16.17 -4.96
N GLY A 368 6.23 -14.94 -4.68
CA GLY A 368 5.20 -14.24 -5.43
C GLY A 368 3.83 -14.66 -4.92
N ILE A 369 3.05 -13.70 -4.43
CA ILE A 369 1.78 -13.96 -3.74
C ILE A 369 0.78 -14.65 -4.68
N SER A 370 0.29 -15.80 -4.26
CA SER A 370 -0.85 -16.47 -4.89
C SER A 370 -2.10 -16.28 -4.03
N ALA A 371 -3.25 -16.04 -4.64
CA ALA A 371 -4.47 -15.74 -3.91
C ALA A 371 -5.73 -16.19 -4.66
N GLN A 372 -6.76 -16.55 -3.91
CA GLN A 372 -8.12 -16.67 -4.41
C GLN A 372 -9.05 -15.97 -3.41
N VAL A 373 -9.69 -14.88 -3.81
CA VAL A 373 -10.49 -14.05 -2.90
C VAL A 373 -11.80 -13.67 -3.58
N ILE A 374 -12.90 -13.87 -2.87
CA ILE A 374 -14.20 -13.33 -3.21
C ILE A 374 -14.58 -12.33 -2.14
N SER A 375 -15.02 -11.15 -2.54
CA SER A 375 -15.47 -10.11 -1.60
C SER A 375 -16.70 -9.40 -2.12
N SER A 376 -17.50 -8.89 -1.18
CA SER A 376 -18.64 -8.03 -1.48
C SER A 376 -18.83 -7.04 -0.37
N LEU A 377 -19.27 -5.84 -0.74
CA LEU A 377 -19.49 -4.76 0.22
C LEU A 377 -20.77 -4.03 -0.12
N LYS A 378 -21.47 -3.57 0.92
CA LYS A 378 -22.54 -2.57 0.82
C LYS A 378 -22.26 -1.42 1.77
N GLY A 379 -22.30 -0.20 1.26
CA GLY A 379 -21.88 0.97 2.03
C GLY A 379 -22.31 2.31 1.44
N VAL A 380 -21.77 3.37 2.02
CA VAL A 380 -21.98 4.76 1.60
C VAL A 380 -20.62 5.46 1.59
N ILE A 381 -20.27 6.06 0.44
CA ILE A 381 -19.11 6.96 0.34
C ILE A 381 -19.44 8.26 1.09
N MET A 382 -18.52 8.72 1.92
CA MET A 382 -18.65 9.92 2.74
C MET A 382 -18.19 11.16 1.97
N GLY A 383 -19.14 11.88 1.37
CA GLY A 383 -18.87 13.04 0.51
C GLY A 383 -18.19 14.21 1.23
N ASP A 384 -18.47 14.41 2.53
CA ASP A 384 -17.80 15.40 3.36
C ASP A 384 -16.31 15.09 3.57
N VAL A 385 -15.98 13.80 3.73
CA VAL A 385 -14.59 13.33 3.81
C VAL A 385 -13.91 13.50 2.46
N ILE A 386 -14.55 13.08 1.36
CA ILE A 386 -14.01 13.28 0.01
C ILE A 386 -13.74 14.77 -0.27
N LYS A 387 -14.64 15.67 0.13
CA LYS A 387 -14.44 17.11 0.01
C LYS A 387 -13.23 17.59 0.80
N ARG A 388 -13.02 17.12 2.02
CA ARG A 388 -11.88 17.54 2.85
C ARG A 388 -10.55 17.03 2.29
N GLU A 389 -10.49 15.79 1.85
CA GLU A 389 -9.23 15.15 1.41
C GLU A 389 -8.87 15.47 -0.05
N PHE A 390 -9.85 15.78 -0.91
CA PHE A 390 -9.65 15.94 -2.36
C PHE A 390 -10.21 17.25 -2.94
N ASP A 391 -10.77 18.14 -2.12
CA ASP A 391 -11.49 19.36 -2.55
C ASP A 391 -12.60 19.09 -3.58
N LEU A 392 -13.22 17.91 -3.48
CA LEU A 392 -14.25 17.46 -4.39
C LEU A 392 -15.59 17.36 -3.68
N ALA A 393 -16.56 18.20 -4.07
CA ALA A 393 -17.89 18.27 -3.47
C ALA A 393 -18.81 17.10 -3.88
N MET A 394 -18.30 15.87 -3.79
CA MET A 394 -19.00 14.64 -4.08
C MET A 394 -20.18 14.44 -3.10
N PRO A 395 -21.37 14.04 -3.57
CA PRO A 395 -22.47 13.70 -2.67
C PRO A 395 -22.21 12.39 -1.94
N ASN A 396 -22.84 12.22 -0.76
CA ASN A 396 -22.90 10.92 -0.11
C ASN A 396 -23.52 9.90 -1.06
N THR A 397 -22.79 8.82 -1.34
CA THR A 397 -23.12 7.91 -2.44
C THR A 397 -23.26 6.50 -1.91
N PRO A 398 -24.50 5.99 -1.76
CA PRO A 398 -24.73 4.57 -1.52
C PRO A 398 -24.16 3.74 -2.66
N PHE A 399 -23.48 2.66 -2.32
CA PHE A 399 -22.88 1.76 -3.29
C PHE A 399 -22.85 0.31 -2.79
N SER A 400 -22.69 -0.59 -3.74
CA SER A 400 -22.30 -1.96 -3.46
C SER A 400 -21.28 -2.44 -4.49
N TYR A 401 -20.34 -3.29 -4.08
CA TYR A 401 -19.48 -3.98 -5.04
C TYR A 401 -19.45 -5.48 -4.80
N LYS A 402 -19.04 -6.19 -5.85
CA LYS A 402 -18.63 -7.59 -5.80
C LYS A 402 -17.32 -7.73 -6.55
N SER A 403 -16.41 -8.54 -5.99
CA SER A 403 -15.12 -8.84 -6.58
C SER A 403 -14.83 -10.32 -6.47
N ASN A 404 -14.20 -10.88 -7.50
CA ASN A 404 -13.61 -12.22 -7.46
C ASN A 404 -12.23 -12.14 -8.08
N ALA A 405 -11.18 -12.52 -7.37
CA ALA A 405 -9.80 -12.41 -7.82
C ALA A 405 -9.08 -13.75 -7.66
N ARG A 406 -8.27 -14.10 -8.66
CA ARG A 406 -7.39 -15.25 -8.64
C ARG A 406 -6.01 -14.85 -9.16
N LEU A 407 -5.01 -14.96 -8.30
CA LEU A 407 -3.60 -14.70 -8.60
C LEU A 407 -2.79 -15.97 -8.38
N LEU A 408 -1.84 -16.24 -9.26
CA LEU A 408 -0.81 -17.26 -9.12
C LEU A 408 0.55 -16.59 -9.26
N LYS A 409 1.32 -16.57 -8.18
CA LYS A 409 2.65 -15.95 -8.13
C LYS A 409 2.70 -14.50 -8.63
N GLY A 410 1.70 -13.72 -8.23
CA GLY A 410 1.57 -12.31 -8.58
C GLY A 410 0.93 -12.03 -9.94
N VAL A 411 0.56 -13.04 -10.72
CA VAL A 411 -0.10 -12.86 -12.03
C VAL A 411 -1.46 -13.55 -12.03
N GLY A 412 -2.48 -12.90 -12.57
CA GLY A 412 -3.79 -13.54 -12.71
C GLY A 412 -4.89 -12.59 -13.15
N GLU A 413 -6.11 -12.94 -12.78
CA GLU A 413 -7.33 -12.28 -13.26
C GLU A 413 -8.28 -11.98 -12.11
N ALA A 414 -9.08 -10.94 -12.27
CA ALA A 414 -10.18 -10.63 -11.37
C ALA A 414 -11.39 -10.11 -12.13
N ASP A 415 -12.55 -10.15 -11.50
CA ASP A 415 -13.78 -9.51 -11.95
C ASP A 415 -14.25 -8.55 -10.88
N PHE A 416 -14.80 -7.41 -11.29
CA PHE A 416 -15.32 -6.40 -10.36
C PHE A 416 -16.58 -5.76 -10.91
N THR A 417 -17.60 -5.68 -10.07
CA THR A 417 -18.84 -4.94 -10.38
C THR A 417 -19.12 -3.97 -9.25
N LEU A 418 -19.34 -2.70 -9.58
CA LEU A 418 -19.76 -1.64 -8.66
C LEU A 418 -21.11 -1.11 -9.11
N GLU A 419 -22.06 -1.05 -8.18
CA GLU A 419 -23.36 -0.42 -8.37
C GLU A 419 -23.47 0.77 -7.43
N SER A 420 -23.86 1.94 -7.93
CA SER A 420 -24.03 3.13 -7.10
C SER A 420 -25.07 4.08 -7.67
N THR A 421 -25.46 5.09 -6.90
CA THR A 421 -26.34 6.15 -7.40
C THR A 421 -25.68 7.07 -8.42
N LEU A 422 -24.34 7.05 -8.54
CA LEU A 422 -23.60 7.87 -9.51
C LEU A 422 -23.35 7.12 -10.83
N ALA A 423 -22.87 5.88 -10.73
CA ALA A 423 -22.56 5.03 -11.88
C ALA A 423 -22.56 3.55 -11.48
N ASN A 424 -22.88 2.71 -12.46
CA ASN A 424 -22.64 1.28 -12.43
C ASN A 424 -21.42 0.97 -13.31
N LEU A 425 -20.47 0.21 -12.80
CA LEU A 425 -19.22 -0.14 -13.46
C LEU A 425 -19.04 -1.66 -13.42
N ALA A 426 -18.75 -2.28 -14.56
CA ALA A 426 -18.32 -3.66 -14.63
C ALA A 426 -16.95 -3.75 -15.31
N LEU A 427 -16.01 -4.45 -14.66
CA LEU A 427 -14.65 -4.73 -15.11
C LEU A 427 -14.51 -6.25 -15.21
N ASN A 428 -14.42 -6.79 -16.42
CA ASN A 428 -14.32 -8.24 -16.64
C ASN A 428 -13.71 -8.57 -18.01
N PRO A 429 -12.54 -9.24 -18.09
CA PRO A 429 -11.65 -9.59 -16.98
C PRO A 429 -10.67 -8.45 -16.65
N ILE A 430 -10.24 -8.37 -15.40
CA ILE A 430 -9.11 -7.54 -14.95
C ILE A 430 -7.86 -8.40 -14.96
N ALA A 431 -6.97 -8.20 -15.93
CA ALA A 431 -5.66 -8.82 -15.94
C ALA A 431 -4.72 -8.06 -14.98
N ILE A 432 -4.07 -8.78 -14.07
CA ILE A 432 -3.19 -8.24 -13.03
C ILE A 432 -1.82 -8.91 -13.15
N ASP A 433 -0.77 -8.09 -13.16
CA ASP A 433 0.62 -8.53 -13.03
C ASP A 433 1.33 -7.65 -12.01
N LEU A 434 1.53 -8.19 -10.81
CA LEU A 434 2.21 -7.51 -9.70
C LEU A 434 3.72 -7.37 -9.93
N SER A 435 4.33 -8.19 -10.81
CA SER A 435 5.77 -8.11 -11.11
C SER A 435 6.11 -6.91 -11.98
N SER A 436 5.21 -6.57 -12.92
CA SER A 436 5.31 -5.38 -13.77
C SER A 436 4.43 -4.21 -13.29
N THR A 437 3.73 -4.37 -12.16
CA THR A 437 2.74 -3.40 -11.62
C THR A 437 1.71 -2.97 -12.67
N THR A 438 1.28 -3.90 -13.52
CA THR A 438 0.34 -3.63 -14.61
C THR A 438 -1.06 -4.15 -14.30
N ILE A 439 -2.07 -3.32 -14.57
CA ILE A 439 -3.50 -3.70 -14.55
C ILE A 439 -4.09 -3.37 -15.91
N ALA A 440 -4.78 -4.31 -16.55
CA ALA A 440 -5.48 -4.07 -17.81
C ALA A 440 -6.86 -4.69 -17.79
N THR A 441 -7.89 -3.93 -18.18
CA THR A 441 -9.27 -4.44 -18.15
C THR A 441 -10.14 -3.72 -19.17
N PRO A 442 -11.02 -4.44 -19.90
CA PRO A 442 -12.16 -3.80 -20.52
C PRO A 442 -13.17 -3.40 -19.43
N TYR A 443 -13.89 -2.32 -19.66
CA TYR A 443 -14.93 -1.84 -18.76
C TYR A 443 -16.22 -1.53 -19.51
N THR A 444 -17.33 -1.65 -18.80
CA THR A 444 -18.61 -1.03 -19.17
C THR A 444 -19.07 -0.13 -18.04
N ILE A 445 -19.56 1.06 -18.39
CA ILE A 445 -20.05 2.05 -17.44
C ILE A 445 -21.43 2.54 -17.86
N THR A 446 -22.35 2.58 -16.89
CA THR A 446 -23.66 3.20 -17.03
C THR A 446 -23.81 4.28 -15.98
N ILE A 447 -24.04 5.51 -16.42
CA ILE A 447 -24.40 6.65 -15.57
C ILE A 447 -25.90 6.88 -15.75
N PRO A 448 -26.74 6.54 -14.75
CA PRO A 448 -28.19 6.68 -14.86
C PRO A 448 -28.65 8.12 -15.02
N SER A 449 -27.91 9.08 -14.44
CA SER A 449 -28.17 10.50 -14.56
C SER A 449 -26.87 11.30 -14.57
N LEU A 450 -26.57 11.97 -15.68
CA LEU A 450 -25.42 12.87 -15.79
C LEU A 450 -25.49 14.06 -14.82
N LYS A 451 -26.69 14.40 -14.32
CA LYS A 451 -26.88 15.45 -13.31
C LYS A 451 -26.12 15.13 -12.03
N ALA A 452 -26.02 13.84 -11.70
CA ALA A 452 -25.32 13.37 -10.52
C ALA A 452 -23.81 13.65 -10.57
N LEU A 453 -23.24 13.90 -11.76
CA LEU A 453 -21.83 14.19 -11.97
C LEU A 453 -21.49 15.69 -11.94
N LYS A 454 -22.45 16.57 -11.59
CA LYS A 454 -22.22 18.03 -11.48
C LYS A 454 -21.01 18.39 -10.62
N PHE A 455 -20.73 17.61 -9.58
CA PHE A 455 -19.58 17.81 -8.71
C PHE A 455 -18.23 17.60 -9.42
N LEU A 456 -18.20 16.84 -10.52
CA LEU A 456 -17.03 16.65 -11.39
C LEU A 456 -17.01 17.65 -12.55
N THR A 457 -18.17 17.88 -13.17
CA THR A 457 -18.25 18.65 -14.42
C THR A 457 -18.41 20.16 -14.22
N GLY A 458 -18.80 20.62 -13.02
CA GLY A 458 -19.16 22.01 -12.74
C GLY A 458 -20.50 22.45 -13.36
N ILE A 459 -20.89 21.84 -14.48
CA ILE A 459 -22.15 22.06 -15.19
C ILE A 459 -23.15 20.93 -14.92
N GLU A 460 -24.43 21.27 -14.82
CA GLU A 460 -25.48 20.26 -14.72
C GLU A 460 -25.79 19.69 -16.10
N LEU A 461 -25.49 18.41 -16.32
CA LEU A 461 -25.72 17.71 -17.57
C LEU A 461 -26.99 16.85 -17.48
N ALA A 462 -27.86 16.90 -18.48
CA ALA A 462 -29.08 16.11 -18.53
C ALA A 462 -28.90 14.79 -19.31
N GLY A 463 -29.70 13.78 -18.97
CA GLY A 463 -29.71 12.48 -19.65
C GLY A 463 -28.91 11.40 -18.94
N LYS A 464 -28.78 10.26 -19.61
CA LYS A 464 -28.03 9.08 -19.18
C LYS A 464 -26.85 8.84 -20.12
N LEU A 465 -25.82 8.15 -19.65
CA LEU A 465 -24.65 7.79 -20.46
C LEU A 465 -24.35 6.30 -20.27
N GLU A 466 -24.22 5.59 -21.37
CA GLU A 466 -23.73 4.21 -21.42
C GLU A 466 -22.50 4.18 -22.32
N ALA A 467 -21.41 3.59 -21.83
CA ALA A 467 -20.15 3.53 -22.54
C ALA A 467 -19.37 2.28 -22.20
N ASP A 468 -18.48 1.91 -23.10
CA ASP A 468 -17.53 0.82 -22.94
C ASP A 468 -16.13 1.27 -23.35
N GLY A 469 -15.12 0.52 -22.93
CA GLY A 469 -13.74 0.83 -23.26
C GLY A 469 -12.76 -0.14 -22.62
N LYS A 470 -11.49 0.23 -22.67
CA LYS A 470 -10.36 -0.51 -22.10
C LYS A 470 -9.49 0.46 -21.35
N ILE A 471 -9.05 0.07 -20.17
CA ILE A 471 -8.07 0.78 -19.37
C ILE A 471 -6.83 -0.08 -19.17
N LYS A 472 -5.66 0.53 -19.26
CA LYS A 472 -4.37 -0.04 -18.89
C LYS A 472 -3.67 0.93 -17.96
N ILE A 473 -3.34 0.45 -16.76
CA ILE A 473 -2.60 1.15 -15.73
C ILE A 473 -1.22 0.48 -15.64
N ALA A 474 -0.18 1.26 -15.89
CA ALA A 474 1.23 0.92 -15.68
C ALA A 474 1.93 2.21 -15.22
N GLU A 475 3.09 2.58 -15.80
CA GLU A 475 3.74 3.88 -15.54
C GLU A 475 2.84 5.09 -15.89
N SER A 476 1.95 4.93 -16.86
CA SER A 476 0.94 5.92 -17.24
C SER A 476 -0.40 5.24 -17.52
N ILE A 477 -1.49 6.00 -17.35
CA ILE A 477 -2.84 5.53 -17.65
C ILE A 477 -3.08 5.66 -19.15
N GLN A 478 -3.57 4.59 -19.75
CA GLN A 478 -4.12 4.59 -21.11
C GLN A 478 -5.56 4.10 -21.03
N ALA A 479 -6.48 4.85 -21.63
CA ALA A 479 -7.87 4.45 -21.70
C ALA A 479 -8.48 4.79 -23.05
N ASP A 480 -9.41 3.97 -23.52
CA ASP A 480 -10.35 4.37 -24.57
C ASP A 480 -11.78 4.37 -24.03
N PHE A 481 -12.65 5.13 -24.70
CA PHE A 481 -14.03 5.33 -24.32
C PHE A 481 -14.89 5.38 -25.57
N HIS A 482 -15.89 4.53 -25.68
CA HIS A 482 -16.84 4.45 -26.77
C HIS A 482 -18.26 4.65 -26.24
N THR A 483 -19.06 5.50 -26.88
CA THR A 483 -20.49 5.63 -26.57
C THR A 483 -21.32 5.94 -27.79
N GLN A 484 -22.57 5.47 -27.76
CA GLN A 484 -23.62 5.82 -28.71
C GLN A 484 -24.79 6.59 -28.08
N SER A 485 -24.65 6.97 -26.79
CA SER A 485 -25.74 7.59 -26.02
C SER A 485 -26.13 9.00 -26.48
N LEU A 486 -25.34 9.60 -27.39
CA LEU A 486 -25.52 10.97 -27.89
C LEU A 486 -26.17 11.03 -29.28
N GLY A 487 -26.81 9.95 -29.74
CA GLY A 487 -27.50 9.92 -31.05
C GLY A 487 -26.57 9.81 -32.27
N GLY A 488 -25.34 9.37 -32.02
CA GLY A 488 -24.24 9.08 -32.94
C GLY A 488 -23.06 8.49 -32.13
N GLN A 489 -21.89 8.33 -32.75
CA GLN A 489 -20.73 7.71 -32.09
C GLN A 489 -19.77 8.76 -31.52
N LEU A 490 -19.32 8.55 -30.30
CA LEU A 490 -18.22 9.28 -29.67
C LEU A 490 -17.14 8.28 -29.25
N ASP A 491 -15.94 8.45 -29.80
CA ASP A 491 -14.74 7.68 -29.48
C ASP A 491 -13.72 8.61 -28.84
N ALA A 492 -13.26 8.31 -27.63
CA ALA A 492 -12.19 9.05 -26.97
C ALA A 492 -11.03 8.15 -26.55
N LYS A 493 -9.83 8.74 -26.47
CA LYS A 493 -8.60 8.09 -26.04
C LYS A 493 -7.84 9.01 -25.10
N LEU A 494 -7.47 8.47 -23.94
CA LEU A 494 -6.58 9.08 -22.96
C LEU A 494 -5.22 8.36 -23.03
N LYS A 495 -4.14 9.12 -23.16
CA LYS A 495 -2.77 8.62 -23.06
C LYS A 495 -1.96 9.56 -22.16
N GLY A 496 -1.79 9.18 -20.89
CA GLY A 496 -1.18 10.05 -19.89
C GLY A 496 -1.99 11.34 -19.70
N LYS A 497 -1.46 12.47 -20.20
CA LYS A 497 -2.10 13.80 -20.11
C LYS A 497 -2.84 14.21 -21.38
N GLU A 498 -2.72 13.42 -22.45
CA GLU A 498 -3.32 13.71 -23.75
C GLU A 498 -4.69 13.05 -23.86
N LEU A 499 -5.73 13.85 -24.06
CA LEU A 499 -7.08 13.42 -24.38
C LEU A 499 -7.39 13.74 -25.84
N SER A 500 -7.83 12.75 -26.60
CA SER A 500 -8.37 12.95 -27.94
C SER A 500 -9.77 12.38 -28.02
N ALA A 501 -10.67 13.02 -28.78
CA ALA A 501 -12.00 12.48 -29.02
C ALA A 501 -12.43 12.73 -30.47
N LYS A 502 -13.26 11.83 -30.99
CA LYS A 502 -13.85 11.90 -32.33
C LYS A 502 -15.35 11.72 -32.24
N LEU A 503 -16.07 12.56 -32.96
CA LEU A 503 -17.51 12.49 -33.12
C LEU A 503 -17.82 12.02 -34.53
N HIS A 504 -18.72 11.04 -34.66
CA HIS A 504 -19.25 10.60 -35.93
C HIS A 504 -20.78 10.61 -35.91
N ASP A 505 -21.37 11.46 -36.75
CA ASP A 505 -22.82 11.65 -36.91
C ASP A 505 -23.61 11.85 -35.60
N VAL A 506 -23.00 12.55 -34.63
CA VAL A 506 -23.63 12.88 -33.35
C VAL A 506 -24.74 13.89 -33.55
N ASP A 507 -25.89 13.65 -32.91
CA ASP A 507 -27.05 14.52 -33.03
C ASP A 507 -26.87 15.81 -32.20
N THR A 508 -26.80 16.95 -32.87
CA THR A 508 -26.61 18.25 -32.21
C THR A 508 -27.75 18.61 -31.26
N ILE A 509 -28.98 18.18 -31.56
CA ILE A 509 -30.12 18.38 -30.65
C ILE A 509 -29.93 17.58 -29.36
N SER A 510 -29.42 16.35 -29.45
CA SER A 510 -29.08 15.52 -28.29
C SER A 510 -27.96 16.16 -27.44
N LEU A 511 -26.91 16.71 -28.07
CA LEU A 511 -25.86 17.45 -27.37
C LEU A 511 -26.40 18.71 -26.65
N LEU A 512 -27.20 19.52 -27.34
CA LEU A 512 -27.79 20.73 -26.77
C LEU A 512 -28.75 20.40 -25.62
N LYS A 513 -29.54 19.32 -25.74
CA LYS A 513 -30.38 18.82 -24.65
C LYS A 513 -29.56 18.38 -23.43
N MET A 514 -28.48 17.64 -23.65
CA MET A 514 -27.56 17.22 -22.57
C MET A 514 -26.96 18.43 -21.85
N LEU A 515 -26.50 19.43 -22.59
CA LEU A 515 -25.97 20.69 -22.05
C LEU A 515 -27.05 21.63 -21.49
N GLN A 516 -28.32 21.30 -21.68
CA GLN A 516 -29.47 22.14 -21.32
C GLN A 516 -29.43 23.53 -22.02
N TYR A 517 -28.93 23.57 -23.25
CA TYR A 517 -28.86 24.77 -24.08
C TYR A 517 -30.02 24.87 -25.09
N PRO A 518 -30.33 26.08 -25.58
CA PRO A 518 -31.34 26.30 -26.61
C PRO A 518 -31.08 25.44 -27.85
N GLN A 519 -32.10 24.71 -28.29
CA GLN A 519 -32.05 23.82 -29.45
C GLN A 519 -32.16 24.63 -30.76
N ILE A 520 -31.17 25.49 -31.05
CA ILE A 520 -31.24 26.50 -32.13
C ILE A 520 -30.87 25.97 -33.52
N PHE A 521 -30.18 24.83 -33.58
CA PHE A 521 -29.68 24.24 -34.82
C PHE A 521 -29.71 22.72 -34.71
N SER A 522 -30.28 22.08 -35.72
CA SER A 522 -30.44 20.63 -35.83
C SER A 522 -29.59 20.13 -36.99
N ALA A 523 -28.65 19.24 -36.72
CA ALA A 523 -27.65 18.75 -37.66
C ALA A 523 -26.95 17.48 -37.12
N LYS A 524 -26.20 16.81 -38.00
CA LYS A 524 -25.25 15.76 -37.64
C LYS A 524 -23.84 16.34 -37.51
N ALA A 525 -23.23 16.16 -36.33
CA ALA A 525 -21.91 16.66 -36.01
C ALA A 525 -20.85 15.57 -36.21
N ASN A 526 -19.83 15.91 -36.99
CA ASN A 526 -18.59 15.14 -37.12
C ASN A 526 -17.42 16.03 -36.66
N GLY A 527 -16.41 15.47 -36.01
CA GLY A 527 -15.30 16.31 -35.56
C GLY A 527 -14.28 15.64 -34.66
N ASP A 528 -13.26 16.42 -34.30
CA ASP A 528 -12.12 15.99 -33.51
C ASP A 528 -11.86 16.99 -32.36
N LEU A 529 -11.49 16.46 -31.20
CA LEU A 529 -11.01 17.18 -30.02
C LEU A 529 -9.62 16.65 -29.68
N SER A 530 -8.69 17.54 -29.35
CA SER A 530 -7.38 17.18 -28.79
C SER A 530 -7.02 18.16 -27.70
N VAL A 531 -6.73 17.64 -26.51
CA VAL A 531 -6.48 18.40 -25.28
C VAL A 531 -5.28 17.81 -24.54
N ILE A 532 -4.42 18.67 -24.02
CA ILE A 532 -3.28 18.29 -23.18
C ILE A 532 -3.43 18.98 -21.82
N SER A 533 -3.43 18.18 -20.75
CA SER A 533 -3.56 18.69 -19.37
C SER A 533 -2.22 19.23 -18.85
N GLY A 534 -2.24 20.40 -18.21
CA GLY A 534 -1.08 21.04 -17.57
C GLY A 534 -1.36 21.49 -16.13
N GLU A 535 -0.40 22.17 -15.50
CA GLU A 535 -0.52 22.67 -14.12
C GLU A 535 -1.62 23.74 -13.97
N ASN A 536 -1.83 24.55 -15.03
CA ASN A 536 -2.80 25.64 -15.07
C ASN A 536 -3.98 25.31 -15.99
N GLY A 537 -4.53 24.10 -15.86
CA GLY A 537 -5.61 23.61 -16.72
C GLY A 537 -5.13 23.03 -18.05
N ALA A 538 -6.09 22.70 -18.92
CA ALA A 538 -5.85 21.98 -20.15
C ALA A 538 -6.01 22.89 -21.38
N ASN A 539 -5.10 22.74 -22.35
CA ASN A 539 -5.13 23.49 -23.60
C ASN A 539 -5.33 22.54 -24.78
N GLY A 540 -5.96 23.01 -25.84
CA GLY A 540 -6.30 22.12 -26.94
C GLY A 540 -7.03 22.76 -28.10
N THR A 541 -7.47 21.93 -29.03
CA THR A 541 -8.21 22.33 -30.22
C THR A 541 -9.45 21.46 -30.40
N MET A 542 -10.54 22.08 -30.84
CA MET A 542 -11.77 21.39 -31.22
C MET A 542 -12.16 21.82 -32.64
N ARG A 543 -12.52 20.85 -33.48
CA ARG A 543 -13.04 21.09 -34.83
C ARG A 543 -14.30 20.27 -35.04
N LEU A 544 -15.38 20.93 -35.44
CA LEU A 544 -16.67 20.32 -35.77
C LEU A 544 -17.10 20.74 -37.18
N VAL A 545 -17.67 19.79 -37.90
CA VAL A 545 -18.34 19.98 -39.18
C VAL A 545 -19.75 19.46 -39.04
N LEU A 546 -20.75 20.33 -39.24
CA LEU A 546 -22.15 19.96 -39.18
C LEU A 546 -22.70 19.73 -40.60
N SER A 547 -23.39 18.62 -40.79
CA SER A 547 -24.02 18.23 -42.05
C SER A 547 -25.54 18.07 -41.87
N ASN A 548 -26.27 18.20 -42.99
CA ASN A 548 -27.73 18.15 -43.03
C ASN A 548 -28.40 19.08 -42.01
N GLY A 549 -27.83 20.26 -41.83
CA GLY A 549 -28.20 21.19 -40.78
C GLY A 549 -29.38 22.07 -41.16
N HIS A 550 -30.24 22.42 -40.20
CA HIS A 550 -31.26 23.44 -40.35
C HIS A 550 -31.42 24.23 -39.05
N PHE A 551 -31.77 25.52 -39.17
CA PHE A 551 -32.17 26.30 -38.01
C PHE A 551 -33.53 25.85 -37.49
N THR A 552 -33.71 25.89 -36.18
CA THR A 552 -35.03 25.72 -35.55
C THR A 552 -35.72 27.08 -35.40
N LYS A 553 -37.04 27.09 -35.24
CA LYS A 553 -37.80 28.33 -35.03
C LYS A 553 -37.43 28.96 -33.69
N ASN A 554 -36.95 30.21 -33.73
CA ASN A 554 -36.63 31.02 -32.57
C ASN A 554 -36.81 32.53 -32.87
N ASP A 555 -36.50 33.39 -31.90
CA ASP A 555 -36.68 34.84 -32.06
C ASP A 555 -35.77 35.44 -33.14
N PHE A 556 -34.57 34.89 -33.32
CA PHE A 556 -33.66 35.28 -34.40
C PHE A 556 -34.25 34.91 -35.77
N THR A 557 -34.68 33.66 -35.98
CA THR A 557 -35.24 33.25 -37.28
C THR A 557 -36.53 34.02 -37.60
N ARG A 558 -37.37 34.31 -36.60
CA ARG A 558 -38.61 35.09 -36.77
C ARG A 558 -38.32 36.55 -37.15
N SER A 559 -37.40 37.19 -36.44
CA SER A 559 -36.99 38.57 -36.73
C SER A 559 -36.38 38.67 -38.12
N LEU A 560 -35.49 37.74 -38.48
CA LEU A 560 -34.87 37.71 -39.78
C LEU A 560 -35.90 37.55 -40.90
N GLN A 561 -36.87 36.65 -40.74
CA GLN A 561 -37.96 36.46 -41.69
C GLN A 561 -38.80 37.73 -41.86
N GLN A 562 -39.11 38.45 -40.77
CA GLN A 562 -39.91 39.68 -40.80
C GLN A 562 -39.24 40.81 -41.60
N TYR A 563 -37.92 40.99 -41.47
CA TYR A 563 -37.21 42.10 -42.13
C TYR A 563 -36.68 41.75 -43.51
N THR A 564 -36.44 40.48 -43.81
CA THR A 564 -35.79 40.04 -45.06
C THR A 564 -36.70 39.23 -45.99
N ASN A 565 -37.88 38.79 -45.51
CA ASN A 565 -38.77 37.83 -46.16
C ASN A 565 -38.11 36.46 -46.47
N LEU A 566 -36.98 36.13 -45.84
CA LEU A 566 -36.31 34.84 -45.96
C LEU A 566 -36.60 33.96 -44.74
N ASP A 567 -37.18 32.79 -44.97
CA ASP A 567 -37.30 31.76 -43.94
C ASP A 567 -36.06 30.87 -43.93
N ILE A 568 -35.15 31.13 -42.98
CA ILE A 568 -33.91 30.36 -42.83
C ILE A 568 -34.12 28.99 -42.18
N THR A 569 -35.32 28.70 -41.64
CA THR A 569 -35.63 27.38 -41.08
C THR A 569 -35.87 26.31 -42.14
N GLY A 570 -36.18 26.73 -43.37
CA GLY A 570 -36.30 25.83 -44.54
C GLY A 570 -34.99 25.62 -45.31
N LEU A 571 -33.89 26.27 -44.91
CA LEU A 571 -32.59 26.13 -45.58
C LEU A 571 -31.83 24.91 -45.05
N LEU A 572 -31.15 24.21 -45.96
CA LEU A 572 -30.30 23.06 -45.64
C LEU A 572 -28.82 23.46 -45.71
N PHE A 573 -28.14 23.31 -44.58
CA PHE A 573 -26.74 23.67 -44.41
C PHE A 573 -25.87 22.42 -44.40
N ASN A 574 -24.97 22.33 -45.38
CA ASN A 574 -23.97 21.27 -45.45
C ASN A 574 -22.57 21.85 -45.26
N GLY A 575 -21.81 21.30 -44.32
CA GLY A 575 -20.43 21.73 -44.05
C GLY A 575 -20.33 22.98 -43.18
N VAL A 576 -21.21 23.14 -42.18
CA VAL A 576 -21.07 24.23 -41.19
C VAL A 576 -19.84 23.96 -40.34
N GLY A 577 -18.85 24.85 -40.40
CA GLY A 577 -17.60 24.71 -39.66
C GLY A 577 -17.64 25.42 -38.31
N PHE A 578 -17.16 24.74 -37.28
CA PHE A 578 -16.85 25.32 -35.97
C PHE A 578 -15.45 24.88 -35.55
N GLU A 579 -14.54 25.83 -35.35
CA GLU A 579 -13.17 25.57 -34.93
C GLU A 579 -12.89 26.37 -33.67
N SER A 580 -12.23 25.78 -32.68
CA SER A 580 -11.96 26.46 -31.42
C SER A 580 -10.62 26.08 -30.80
N GLN A 581 -9.93 27.09 -30.27
CA GLN A 581 -8.83 26.92 -29.33
C GLN A 581 -9.40 26.90 -27.91
N ILE A 582 -8.94 25.93 -27.10
CA ILE A 582 -9.30 25.74 -25.70
C ILE A 582 -8.13 26.23 -24.87
N ASP A 583 -8.39 27.20 -23.99
CA ASP A 583 -7.42 27.77 -23.06
C ASP A 583 -7.89 27.53 -21.61
N ASN A 584 -6.99 26.98 -20.78
CA ASN A 584 -7.22 26.76 -19.34
C ASN A 584 -8.55 26.02 -19.04
N SER A 585 -8.80 24.93 -19.77
CA SER A 585 -9.96 24.03 -19.68
C SER A 585 -11.34 24.62 -19.97
N THR A 586 -11.50 25.94 -19.92
CA THR A 586 -12.83 26.58 -19.77
C THR A 586 -13.08 27.69 -20.76
N LYS A 587 -12.04 28.27 -21.39
CA LYS A 587 -12.17 29.36 -22.34
C LYS A 587 -12.03 28.84 -23.76
N LEU A 588 -13.02 29.13 -24.58
CA LEU A 588 -13.03 28.77 -25.99
C LEU A 588 -12.93 30.05 -26.81
N ASN A 589 -11.95 30.11 -27.71
CA ASN A 589 -11.90 31.11 -28.76
C ASN A 589 -12.24 30.42 -30.08
N ALA A 590 -13.42 30.70 -30.62
CA ALA A 590 -14.00 29.97 -31.73
C ALA A 590 -14.19 30.79 -33.00
N LYS A 591 -14.18 30.07 -34.13
CA LYS A 591 -14.58 30.53 -35.45
C LYS A 591 -15.76 29.71 -35.93
N PHE A 592 -16.71 30.36 -36.57
CA PHE A 592 -17.94 29.76 -37.07
C PHE A 592 -18.19 30.18 -38.50
N GLY A 593 -18.63 29.24 -39.34
CA GLY A 593 -19.04 29.53 -40.72
C GLY A 593 -20.16 28.61 -41.19
N ALA A 594 -21.25 29.20 -41.69
CA ALA A 594 -22.38 28.51 -42.30
C ALA A 594 -22.76 29.16 -43.64
N LYS A 595 -23.10 28.34 -44.64
CA LYS A 595 -23.56 28.82 -45.95
C LYS A 595 -24.62 27.89 -46.54
N SER A 596 -25.68 28.46 -47.09
CA SER A 596 -26.72 27.76 -47.86
C SER A 596 -27.34 28.71 -48.87
N GLY A 597 -27.15 28.45 -50.17
CA GLY A 597 -27.62 29.35 -51.23
C GLY A 597 -27.09 30.78 -51.08
N ASP A 598 -28.00 31.75 -51.08
CA ASP A 598 -27.72 33.18 -50.91
C ASP A 598 -27.51 33.61 -49.44
N PHE A 599 -27.62 32.68 -48.48
CA PHE A 599 -27.40 32.94 -47.07
C PHE A 599 -25.99 32.50 -46.67
N SER A 600 -25.25 33.38 -45.98
CA SER A 600 -24.06 33.00 -45.24
C SER A 600 -24.00 33.69 -43.88
N MET A 601 -23.39 33.04 -42.91
CA MET A 601 -23.15 33.58 -41.58
C MET A 601 -21.75 33.18 -41.13
N GLN A 602 -20.97 34.13 -40.65
CA GLN A 602 -19.60 33.90 -40.21
C GLN A 602 -19.30 34.70 -38.95
N GLY A 603 -18.49 34.11 -38.06
CA GLY A 603 -18.01 34.76 -36.85
C GLY A 603 -16.58 34.36 -36.56
N ASP A 604 -15.77 35.34 -36.22
CA ASP A 604 -14.41 35.16 -35.71
C ASP A 604 -14.35 35.67 -34.26
N ASN A 605 -13.42 35.14 -33.47
CA ASN A 605 -13.23 35.51 -32.07
C ASN A 605 -14.51 35.36 -31.22
N ILE A 606 -15.23 34.27 -31.42
CA ILE A 606 -16.38 33.90 -30.59
C ILE A 606 -15.83 33.43 -29.24
N LEU A 607 -16.04 34.23 -28.20
CA LEU A 607 -15.54 33.95 -26.86
C LEU A 607 -16.62 33.22 -26.07
N ILE A 608 -16.34 31.99 -25.66
CA ILE A 608 -17.20 31.20 -24.78
C ILE A 608 -16.41 30.90 -23.51
N ASP A 609 -17.00 31.21 -22.37
CA ASP A 609 -16.45 30.92 -21.05
C ASP A 609 -17.38 29.90 -20.39
N LEU A 610 -16.93 28.65 -20.30
CA LEU A 610 -17.70 27.53 -19.75
C LEU A 610 -17.87 27.65 -18.23
N GLU A 611 -16.88 28.21 -17.54
CA GLU A 611 -16.91 28.42 -16.09
C GLU A 611 -17.97 29.47 -15.73
N ARG A 612 -18.00 30.58 -16.48
CA ARG A 612 -19.02 31.63 -16.32
C ARG A 612 -20.32 31.32 -17.05
N SER A 613 -20.34 30.27 -17.87
CA SER A 613 -21.45 29.94 -18.77
C SER A 613 -21.89 31.13 -19.64
N THR A 614 -20.94 31.88 -20.20
CA THR A 614 -21.21 33.07 -21.02
C THR A 614 -20.69 32.96 -22.45
N ILE A 615 -21.37 33.62 -23.38
CA ILE A 615 -20.97 33.78 -24.78
C ILE A 615 -20.89 35.26 -25.15
N ASN A 616 -19.88 35.61 -25.94
CA ASN A 616 -19.79 36.88 -26.65
C ASN A 616 -19.38 36.61 -28.10
N ALA A 617 -20.29 36.88 -29.04
CA ALA A 617 -20.08 36.65 -30.46
C ALA A 617 -20.62 37.81 -31.29
N LYS A 618 -19.89 38.17 -32.34
CA LYS A 618 -20.38 39.01 -33.43
C LYS A 618 -20.38 38.20 -34.71
N LEU A 619 -21.58 37.90 -35.23
CA LEU A 619 -21.78 37.12 -36.44
C LEU A 619 -22.20 38.03 -37.58
N LYS A 620 -21.41 38.06 -38.66
CA LYS A 620 -21.79 38.75 -39.90
C LYS A 620 -22.66 37.83 -40.72
N THR A 621 -23.88 38.25 -41.02
CA THR A 621 -24.86 37.49 -41.80
C THR A 621 -25.10 38.19 -43.13
N ALA A 622 -24.90 37.50 -44.25
CA ALA A 622 -25.19 38.00 -45.59
C ALA A 622 -26.40 37.27 -46.17
N ILE A 623 -27.30 38.03 -46.79
CA ILE A 623 -28.51 37.55 -47.46
C ILE A 623 -28.59 38.25 -48.82
N LYS A 624 -28.30 37.52 -49.90
CA LYS A 624 -28.19 38.09 -51.26
C LYS A 624 -27.18 39.24 -51.32
N GLN A 625 -27.66 40.49 -51.45
CA GLN A 625 -26.86 41.72 -51.51
C GLN A 625 -26.94 42.55 -50.22
N ASP A 626 -27.59 42.03 -49.19
CA ASP A 626 -27.77 42.72 -47.90
C ASP A 626 -26.95 42.02 -46.82
N SER A 627 -26.56 42.77 -45.79
CA SER A 627 -25.87 42.26 -44.60
C SER A 627 -26.54 42.72 -43.32
N VAL A 628 -26.57 41.85 -42.33
CA VAL A 628 -27.00 42.15 -40.96
C VAL A 628 -25.98 41.58 -39.97
N ASP A 629 -25.61 42.37 -38.98
CA ASP A 629 -24.76 41.92 -37.88
C ASP A 629 -25.65 41.33 -36.77
N VAL A 630 -25.28 40.17 -36.25
CA VAL A 630 -25.93 39.51 -35.11
C VAL A 630 -24.97 39.51 -33.94
N LEU A 631 -25.36 40.12 -32.83
CA LEU A 631 -24.62 40.13 -31.58
C LEU A 631 -25.25 39.13 -30.62
N LEU A 632 -24.43 38.21 -30.10
CA LEU A 632 -24.81 37.26 -29.05
C LEU A 632 -24.03 37.60 -27.78
N GLN A 633 -24.71 37.93 -26.69
CA GLN A 633 -24.07 38.30 -25.43
C GLN A 633 -24.79 37.72 -24.22
N GLY A 634 -24.06 37.41 -23.16
CA GLY A 634 -24.61 36.98 -21.88
C GLY A 634 -24.57 35.47 -21.68
N ALA A 635 -25.56 34.90 -20.98
CA ALA A 635 -25.57 33.49 -20.60
C ALA A 635 -25.75 32.58 -21.83
N ILE A 636 -24.95 31.51 -21.97
CA ILE A 636 -25.04 30.56 -23.10
C ILE A 636 -26.39 29.87 -23.15
N GLY A 637 -27.01 29.60 -22.00
CA GLY A 637 -28.35 28.98 -21.91
C GLY A 637 -29.49 29.90 -22.35
N SER A 638 -29.28 31.22 -22.39
CA SER A 638 -30.29 32.21 -22.75
C SER A 638 -29.63 33.51 -23.24
N PRO A 639 -28.88 33.46 -24.36
CA PRO A 639 -28.10 34.60 -24.80
C PRO A 639 -29.02 35.73 -25.26
N ARG A 640 -28.64 36.97 -24.96
CA ARG A 640 -29.26 38.14 -25.58
C ARG A 640 -28.85 38.16 -27.04
N VAL A 641 -29.85 38.15 -27.92
CA VAL A 641 -29.66 38.20 -29.37
C VAL A 641 -30.09 39.58 -29.86
N GLU A 642 -29.16 40.34 -30.42
CA GLU A 642 -29.44 41.61 -31.09
C GLU A 642 -29.12 41.48 -32.57
N VAL A 643 -30.03 41.93 -33.42
CA VAL A 643 -29.83 41.96 -34.87
C VAL A 643 -29.84 43.40 -35.34
N ASP A 644 -28.71 43.85 -35.88
CA ASP A 644 -28.56 45.19 -36.40
C ASP A 644 -29.09 45.28 -37.83
N PHE A 645 -30.34 45.77 -37.96
CA PHE A 645 -30.99 46.04 -39.24
C PHE A 645 -30.75 47.46 -39.75
N SER A 646 -29.90 48.26 -39.11
CA SER A 646 -29.74 49.69 -39.41
C SER A 646 -29.37 49.95 -40.87
N GLU A 647 -28.44 49.16 -41.42
CA GLU A 647 -28.05 49.27 -42.85
C GLU A 647 -29.18 48.87 -43.79
N LEU A 648 -29.88 47.78 -43.47
CA LEU A 648 -30.98 47.25 -44.28
C LEU A 648 -32.19 48.20 -44.29
N ALA A 649 -32.50 48.81 -43.13
CA ALA A 649 -33.52 49.83 -42.99
C ALA A 649 -33.17 51.10 -43.77
N ARG A 650 -31.91 51.58 -43.69
CA ARG A 650 -31.44 52.72 -44.50
C ARG A 650 -31.57 52.44 -46.00
N LYS A 651 -31.11 51.27 -46.47
CA LYS A 651 -31.19 50.89 -47.89
C LYS A 651 -32.64 50.80 -48.38
N LYS A 652 -33.54 50.19 -47.61
CA LYS A 652 -34.98 50.13 -47.94
C LYS A 652 -35.64 51.50 -47.91
N ALA A 653 -35.29 52.38 -46.96
CA ALA A 653 -35.79 53.75 -46.92
C ALA A 653 -35.33 54.54 -48.15
N THR A 654 -34.05 54.45 -48.54
CA THR A 654 -33.53 55.08 -49.75
C THR A 654 -34.20 54.52 -51.01
N GLN A 655 -34.41 53.21 -51.11
CA GLN A 655 -35.13 52.59 -52.22
C GLN A 655 -36.61 52.99 -52.28
N ALA A 656 -37.30 53.11 -51.15
CA ALA A 656 -38.69 53.55 -51.09
C ALA A 656 -38.82 55.02 -51.50
N ILE A 657 -37.91 55.88 -51.03
CA ILE A 657 -37.83 57.29 -51.46
C ILE A 657 -37.56 57.36 -52.96
N GLN A 658 -36.57 56.60 -53.46
CA GLN A 658 -36.24 56.58 -54.89
C GLN A 658 -37.42 56.08 -55.73
N LYS A 659 -38.09 55.01 -55.31
CA LYS A 659 -39.24 54.43 -56.03
C LYS A 659 -40.45 55.38 -56.04
N GLU A 660 -40.68 56.14 -54.98
CA GLU A 660 -41.74 57.14 -54.94
C GLU A 660 -41.37 58.40 -55.74
N LEU A 661 -40.08 58.78 -55.75
CA LEU A 661 -39.54 59.84 -56.62
C LEU A 661 -39.68 59.45 -58.10
N ASP A 662 -39.29 58.24 -58.48
CA ASP A 662 -39.42 57.68 -59.82
C ASP A 662 -40.91 57.59 -60.22
N ARG A 663 -41.79 57.19 -59.30
CA ARG A 663 -43.24 57.13 -59.53
C ARG A 663 -43.86 58.51 -59.71
N HIS A 664 -43.40 59.53 -59.00
CA HIS A 664 -43.79 60.92 -59.22
C HIS A 664 -43.25 61.47 -60.54
N ILE A 665 -42.01 61.15 -60.90
CA ILE A 665 -41.40 61.53 -62.19
C ILE A 665 -42.18 60.88 -63.35
N ASP A 666 -42.51 59.59 -63.28
CA ASP A 666 -43.29 58.91 -64.31
C ASP A 666 -44.75 59.41 -64.37
N LYS A 667 -45.39 59.74 -63.23
CA LYS A 667 -46.74 60.35 -63.23
C LYS A 667 -46.78 61.76 -63.85
N HIS A 668 -45.65 62.45 -63.91
CA HIS A 668 -45.53 63.79 -64.49
C HIS A 668 -44.86 63.81 -65.88
N LYS A 669 -44.42 62.66 -66.38
CA LYS A 669 -43.82 62.51 -67.71
C LYS A 669 -44.77 62.91 -68.84
N ASP A 670 -46.06 62.55 -68.71
CA ASP A 670 -47.08 62.92 -69.70
C ASP A 670 -47.38 64.43 -69.70
N LYS A 671 -47.25 65.12 -68.56
CA LYS A 671 -47.38 66.59 -68.51
C LYS A 671 -46.15 67.32 -69.05
N ALA A 672 -44.96 66.71 -69.01
CA ALA A 672 -43.74 67.28 -69.58
C ALA A 672 -43.68 67.11 -71.12
N ILE A 673 -44.25 66.03 -71.66
CA ILE A 673 -44.30 65.79 -73.12
C ILE A 673 -45.29 66.75 -73.81
N ASP A 674 -46.41 67.09 -73.19
CA ASP A 674 -47.35 68.08 -73.75
C ASP A 674 -46.81 69.53 -73.69
N ALA A 675 -45.96 69.86 -72.71
CA ALA A 675 -45.27 71.16 -72.66
C ALA A 675 -44.19 71.30 -73.76
N LEU A 676 -43.57 70.19 -74.19
CA LEU A 676 -42.56 70.18 -75.26
C LEU A 676 -43.16 70.19 -76.68
N LYS A 677 -44.40 69.72 -76.86
CA LYS A 677 -45.11 69.84 -78.16
C LYS A 677 -45.54 71.27 -78.52
N GLY A 678 -45.54 72.20 -77.57
CA GLY A 678 -45.78 73.63 -77.81
C GLY A 678 -44.56 74.40 -78.35
N LEU A 679 -43.36 73.79 -78.34
CA LEU A 679 -42.10 74.43 -78.74
C LEU A 679 -41.64 74.11 -80.18
N PHE A 680 -42.37 73.27 -80.91
CA PHE A 680 -42.12 72.97 -82.33
C PHE A 680 -43.37 73.21 -83.19
N LYS A 681 -43.80 74.48 -83.26
CA LYS A 681 -44.64 74.98 -84.36
C LYS A 681 -43.81 75.85 -85.27
#